data_AF-A0AAE9F213-F1
#
_entry.id   AF-A0AAE9F213-F1
#
_cell.length_a   1.000
_cell.length_b   1.000
_cell.length_c   1.000
_cell.angle_alpha   90.00
_cell.angle_beta   90.00
_cell.angle_gamma   90.00
#
_symmetry.space_group_name_H-M   'P 1'
#
loop_
_entity.id
_entity.type
_entity.pdbx_description
1 polymer ?
#
loop_
_entity_poly.entity_id
_entity_poly.type
_entity_poly.pdbx_seq_one_letter_code
_entity_poly.pdbx_strand_id
1 'polypeptide(L)'
;MAMIPARELFVMSPNVLRNLVLKSIDPKLVPLEWECVEKDPIKNLQNLLNISSPLMDRFQTAEQFFAFIASVVGFPGSHTFFGIPKTEVYCQRSAIYSSLSKREYVYKTDFYYLLQGCIQACPMRRLESELAVSLIAYFLKFKESKVKIFEMAQLVPGMYCNLQHAVAAFNKSFPTATLVKDDRFQGMSIEGAADVFSTVLGTNGEDGDDILNLLKTFDTKIPIKRKPRAYMPVLVWVMWITDTFRKFIESNSKMMTSKSDPVEKTNDSKVIVRLFHSEKHKFVFAHELLHEIKMEGFDVSEFEDELQKESTDVAISLREIFEIVPKEILKHIEFVNLDLFYISTPIPLFNGKYWACPPSGQQQVYVKEEQINKDIQEDETNEQPEIENQDENVSKPTKLDNPKRVKISKKKKKKKVAMISQTPKPTSNESEACPKCYRASLYTRKANEKLKLDKIETKALKKKVTQMEKAEEQKNQEVLEKDARIRALEKIVESQKKELAAKEEESRIKIQNLEKQLEEKDEIIETLESKQSKANDKNDSVQGFDSTTNLSTLQTIVFYVSWSNNILMNARTVLSIIITIGRIVAAIFLTILDAFIYSFNVTPAVLIVSWATMAQCGIQVVQDEWKRIGSVFGLKKTNVHVLFNLNIGLFFYNIGSSMGTT
;
A
#
# COMPACT_ATOMS: atom_id res chain seq x y z
N MET A 1 16.87 30.45 -10.23
CA MET A 1 16.04 30.69 -9.03
C MET A 1 16.11 29.44 -8.18
N ALA A 2 16.36 29.55 -6.87
CA ALA A 2 16.39 28.37 -6.00
C ALA A 2 14.99 27.75 -5.91
N MET A 3 14.89 26.43 -6.08
CA MET A 3 13.63 25.70 -5.94
C MET A 3 13.24 25.63 -4.46
N ILE A 4 11.94 25.66 -4.17
CA ILE A 4 11.45 25.53 -2.80
C ILE A 4 11.33 24.04 -2.46
N PRO A 5 11.97 23.56 -1.38
CA PRO A 5 11.94 22.14 -1.03
C PRO A 5 10.57 21.72 -0.49
N ALA A 6 10.20 20.46 -0.71
CA ALA A 6 8.94 19.85 -0.28
C ALA A 6 8.61 20.09 1.20
N ARG A 7 9.60 20.02 2.09
CA ARG A 7 9.44 20.24 3.54
C ARG A 7 8.91 21.63 3.91
N GLU A 8 9.08 22.62 3.04
CA GLU A 8 8.57 23.99 3.25
C GLU A 8 7.17 24.21 2.63
N LEU A 9 6.76 23.29 1.76
CA LEU A 9 5.50 23.35 1.00
C LEU A 9 4.43 22.44 1.59
N PHE A 10 4.79 21.22 1.98
CA PHE A 10 3.88 20.25 2.60
C PHE A 10 3.79 20.46 4.10
N VAL A 11 3.29 21.64 4.46
CA VAL A 11 3.05 22.04 5.85
C VAL A 11 1.55 22.23 6.04
N MET A 12 1.01 21.61 7.08
CA MET A 12 -0.39 21.71 7.46
C MET A 12 -0.79 23.18 7.70
N SER A 13 -1.93 23.59 7.16
CA SER A 13 -2.43 24.95 7.40
C SER A 13 -2.80 25.18 8.88
N PRO A 14 -2.68 26.42 9.38
CA PRO A 14 -2.98 26.72 10.78
C PRO A 14 -4.42 26.42 11.16
N ASN A 15 -5.37 26.65 10.24
CA ASN A 15 -6.79 26.34 10.44
C ASN A 15 -7.02 24.83 10.59
N VAL A 16 -6.37 24.01 9.76
CA VAL A 16 -6.47 22.56 9.86
C VAL A 16 -5.84 22.05 11.15
N LEU A 17 -4.65 22.55 11.52
CA LEU A 17 -4.01 22.20 12.79
C LEU A 17 -4.89 22.52 13.99
N ARG A 18 -5.49 23.72 14.04
CA ARG A 18 -6.41 24.13 15.10
C ARG A 18 -7.59 23.18 15.20
N ASN A 19 -8.23 22.88 14.07
CA ASN A 19 -9.37 21.96 14.03
C ASN A 19 -8.99 20.56 14.50
N LEU A 20 -7.82 20.07 14.13
CA LEU A 20 -7.33 18.76 14.58
C LEU A 20 -7.05 18.73 16.07
N VAL A 21 -6.40 19.77 16.62
CA VAL A 21 -6.16 19.89 18.07
C VAL A 21 -7.49 19.86 18.84
N LEU A 22 -8.47 20.66 18.42
CA LEU A 22 -9.79 20.72 19.06
C LEU A 22 -10.59 19.41 18.97
N LYS A 23 -10.34 18.59 17.94
CA LYS A 23 -10.99 17.27 17.77
C LYS A 23 -10.24 16.13 18.46
N SER A 24 -8.95 16.30 18.72
CA SER A 24 -8.07 15.23 19.22
C SER A 24 -7.85 15.29 20.74
N ILE A 25 -8.23 16.40 21.37
CA ILE A 25 -8.02 16.67 22.79
C ILE A 25 -9.32 17.20 23.37
N ASP A 26 -9.53 16.99 24.68
CA ASP A 26 -10.63 17.62 25.40
C ASP A 26 -10.59 19.15 25.16
N PRO A 27 -11.62 19.74 24.53
CA PRO A 27 -11.67 21.17 24.25
C PRO A 27 -11.48 22.05 25.50
N LYS A 28 -11.79 21.53 26.70
CA LYS A 28 -11.58 22.24 27.97
C LYS A 28 -10.11 22.50 28.30
N LEU A 29 -9.19 21.74 27.71
CA LEU A 29 -7.75 21.91 27.91
C LEU A 29 -7.13 22.92 26.95
N VAL A 30 -7.91 23.42 25.97
CA VAL A 30 -7.47 24.39 24.98
C VAL A 30 -8.00 25.77 25.38
N PRO A 31 -7.13 26.71 25.80
CA PRO A 31 -7.57 28.05 26.21
C PRO A 31 -8.25 28.81 25.06
N LEU A 32 -9.25 29.63 25.39
CA LEU A 32 -10.03 30.38 24.39
C LEU A 32 -9.19 31.43 23.65
N GLU A 33 -8.18 31.96 24.33
CA GLU A 33 -7.19 32.91 23.84
C GLU A 33 -6.13 32.28 22.92
N TRP A 34 -6.15 30.95 22.74
CA TRP A 34 -5.18 30.30 21.85
C TRP A 34 -5.47 30.63 20.38
N GLU A 35 -4.49 31.28 19.76
CA GLU A 35 -4.46 31.56 18.32
C GLU A 35 -3.51 30.60 17.60
N CYS A 36 -3.99 30.01 16.51
CA CYS A 36 -3.21 29.15 15.64
C CYS A 36 -3.06 29.84 14.29
N VAL A 37 -2.08 30.72 14.17
CA VAL A 37 -1.87 31.64 13.03
C VAL A 37 -0.52 31.46 12.35
N GLU A 38 0.46 30.89 13.05
CA GLU A 38 1.81 30.69 12.51
C GLU A 38 1.80 29.65 11.40
N LYS A 39 2.61 29.81 10.35
CA LYS A 39 2.71 28.77 9.31
C LYS A 39 3.36 27.48 9.85
N ASP A 40 4.26 27.62 10.82
CA ASP A 40 4.97 26.49 11.42
C ASP A 40 4.09 25.81 12.50
N PRO A 41 3.70 24.54 12.31
CA PRO A 41 2.85 23.84 13.26
C PRO A 41 3.51 23.70 14.64
N ILE A 42 4.83 23.56 14.71
CA ILE A 42 5.56 23.41 15.96
C ILE A 42 5.46 24.68 16.80
N LYS A 43 5.55 25.86 16.17
CA LYS A 43 5.40 27.14 16.88
C LYS A 43 4.00 27.34 17.45
N ASN A 44 2.96 27.01 16.69
CA ASN A 44 1.58 27.10 17.20
C ASN A 44 1.36 26.17 18.41
N LEU A 45 1.87 24.94 18.34
CA LEU A 45 1.75 23.99 19.43
C LEU A 45 2.60 24.39 20.63
N GLN A 46 3.79 24.93 20.43
CA GLN A 46 4.60 25.47 21.52
C GLN A 46 3.89 26.63 22.22
N ASN A 47 3.25 27.52 21.45
CA ASN A 47 2.43 28.59 22.01
C ASN A 47 1.30 28.03 22.87
N LEU A 48 0.58 27.00 22.41
CA LEU A 48 -0.48 26.33 23.18
C LEU A 48 0.05 25.70 24.48
N LEU A 49 1.20 25.02 24.43
CA LEU A 49 1.81 24.41 25.61
C LEU A 49 2.20 25.47 26.66
N ASN A 50 2.71 26.62 26.22
CA ASN A 50 3.11 27.70 27.12
C ASN A 50 1.92 28.29 27.90
N ILE A 51 0.70 28.24 27.35
CA ILE A 51 -0.51 28.80 27.98
C ILE A 51 -1.40 27.73 28.65
N SER A 52 -1.16 26.43 28.43
CA SER A 52 -1.94 25.33 29.00
C SER A 52 -1.05 24.37 29.79
N SER A 53 -0.98 24.58 31.11
CA SER A 53 -0.20 23.71 32.02
C SER A 53 -0.58 22.21 31.92
N PRO A 54 -1.87 21.82 31.82
CA PRO A 54 -2.23 20.41 31.68
C PRO A 54 -1.68 19.76 30.39
N LEU A 55 -1.65 20.52 29.28
CA LEU A 55 -1.10 20.02 28.02
C LEU A 55 0.43 19.97 28.06
N MET A 56 1.06 20.96 28.70
CA MET A 56 2.49 20.99 28.99
C MET A 56 2.94 19.75 29.77
N ASP A 57 2.22 19.40 30.84
CA ASP A 57 2.51 18.22 31.66
C ASP A 57 2.34 16.91 30.88
N ARG A 58 1.33 16.85 29.99
CA ARG A 58 1.03 15.66 29.19
C ARG A 58 2.04 15.43 28.08
N PHE A 59 2.39 16.46 27.31
CA PHE A 59 3.15 16.33 26.07
C PHE A 59 4.60 16.77 26.18
N GLN A 60 4.98 17.57 27.18
CA GLN A 60 6.36 18.02 27.45
C GLN A 60 7.06 18.86 26.36
N THR A 61 6.83 18.63 25.07
CA THR A 61 7.38 19.44 23.97
C THR A 61 6.38 19.54 22.83
N ALA A 62 6.53 20.57 22.00
CA ALA A 62 5.69 20.77 20.83
C ALA A 62 5.87 19.66 19.79
N GLU A 63 7.05 19.05 19.68
CA GLU A 63 7.33 17.94 18.78
C GLU A 63 6.61 16.66 19.21
N GLN A 64 6.62 16.35 20.52
CA GLN A 64 5.86 15.21 21.06
C GLN A 64 4.36 15.43 20.86
N PHE A 65 3.89 16.65 21.06
CA PHE A 65 2.50 17.00 20.80
C PHE A 65 2.15 16.88 19.31
N PHE A 66 3.01 17.39 18.42
CA PHE A 66 2.82 17.25 16.98
C PHE A 66 2.84 15.77 16.54
N ALA A 67 3.72 14.95 17.12
CA ALA A 67 3.76 13.51 16.86
C ALA A 67 2.46 12.81 17.31
N PHE A 68 1.85 13.25 18.41
CA PHE A 68 0.52 12.80 18.82
C PHE A 68 -0.57 13.21 17.83
N ILE A 69 -0.59 14.47 17.38
CA ILE A 69 -1.58 14.89 16.37
C ILE A 69 -1.39 14.10 15.07
N ALA A 70 -0.15 13.92 14.63
CA ALA A 70 0.18 13.12 13.45
C ALA A 70 -0.24 11.65 13.58
N SER A 71 -0.18 11.06 14.79
CA SER A 71 -0.64 9.69 15.01
C SER A 71 -2.16 9.60 15.00
N VAL A 72 -2.88 10.60 15.52
CA VAL A 72 -4.36 10.63 15.50
C VAL A 72 -4.91 10.69 14.08
N VAL A 73 -4.25 11.41 13.17
CA VAL A 73 -4.64 11.48 11.74
C VAL A 73 -4.02 10.38 10.88
N GLY A 74 -3.21 9.50 11.46
CA GLY A 74 -2.43 8.48 10.75
C GLY A 74 -3.22 7.24 10.35
N PHE A 75 -4.41 7.40 9.77
CA PHE A 75 -5.23 6.27 9.29
C PHE A 75 -5.90 6.54 7.93
N PRO A 76 -6.22 5.49 7.16
CA PRO A 76 -6.82 5.61 5.83
C PRO A 76 -8.12 6.41 5.85
N GLY A 77 -8.24 7.40 4.96
CA GLY A 77 -9.42 8.26 4.87
C GLY A 77 -9.61 9.27 6.03
N SER A 78 -8.59 9.47 6.86
CA SER A 78 -8.62 10.44 7.98
C SER A 78 -9.06 11.84 7.55
N HIS A 79 -8.70 12.27 6.33
CA HIS A 79 -9.10 13.57 5.80
C HIS A 79 -10.61 13.73 5.72
N THR A 80 -11.34 12.69 5.29
CA THR A 80 -12.81 12.69 5.23
C THR A 80 -13.37 12.64 6.65
N PHE A 81 -12.82 11.78 7.51
CA PHE A 81 -13.23 11.65 8.90
C PHE A 81 -13.16 12.98 9.68
N PHE A 82 -12.06 13.73 9.51
CA PHE A 82 -11.85 15.01 10.19
C PHE A 82 -12.42 16.21 9.43
N GLY A 83 -12.98 16.03 8.24
CA GLY A 83 -13.45 17.14 7.39
C GLY A 83 -12.30 18.07 6.99
N ILE A 84 -11.11 17.52 6.73
CA ILE A 84 -9.97 18.27 6.21
C ILE A 84 -10.25 18.61 4.74
N PRO A 85 -10.09 19.89 4.32
CA PRO A 85 -10.29 20.28 2.93
C PRO A 85 -9.47 19.44 1.95
N LYS A 86 -10.05 19.14 0.78
CA LYS A 86 -9.34 18.41 -0.29
C LYS A 86 -8.11 19.19 -0.79
N THR A 87 -8.11 20.51 -0.66
CA THR A 87 -7.00 21.39 -1.03
C THR A 87 -5.86 21.40 -0.01
N GLU A 88 -6.06 20.86 1.19
CA GLU A 88 -5.00 20.73 2.19
C GLU A 88 -4.01 19.65 1.75
N VAL A 89 -2.72 19.81 2.06
CA VAL A 89 -1.71 18.79 1.76
C VAL A 89 -1.91 17.53 2.63
N TYR A 90 -1.40 16.39 2.21
CA TYR A 90 -1.37 15.22 3.10
C TYR A 90 -0.36 15.45 4.23
N CYS A 91 -0.81 15.22 5.46
CA CYS A 91 0.02 15.27 6.66
C CYS A 91 0.06 13.93 7.42
N GLN A 92 -0.64 12.92 6.90
CA GLN A 92 -0.69 11.57 7.48
C GLN A 92 0.57 10.78 7.15
N ARG A 93 0.93 9.81 8.00
CA ARG A 93 1.93 8.79 7.67
C ARG A 93 1.20 7.50 7.31
N SER A 94 1.57 6.89 6.19
CA SER A 94 1.10 5.54 5.83
C SER A 94 1.76 4.50 6.72
N ALA A 95 0.96 3.58 7.23
CA ALA A 95 1.44 2.40 7.92
C ALA A 95 1.72 1.28 6.92
N ILE A 96 2.89 0.64 7.05
CA ILE A 96 3.27 -0.52 6.23
C ILE A 96 2.99 -1.78 7.03
N TYR A 97 2.20 -2.67 6.45
CA TYR A 97 1.77 -3.91 7.08
C TYR A 97 2.48 -5.11 6.44
N SER A 98 2.86 -6.09 7.25
CA SER A 98 3.50 -7.32 6.77
C SER A 98 2.49 -8.45 6.67
N SER A 99 2.47 -9.15 5.53
CA SER A 99 1.69 -10.38 5.39
C SER A 99 2.32 -11.57 6.11
N LEU A 100 1.59 -12.69 6.20
CA LEU A 100 2.13 -13.97 6.66
C LEU A 100 3.35 -14.41 5.82
N SER A 101 3.36 -14.09 4.52
CA SER A 101 4.51 -14.33 3.62
C SER A 101 5.59 -13.25 3.68
N LYS A 102 5.54 -12.33 4.66
CA LYS A 102 6.51 -11.23 4.86
C LYS A 102 6.63 -10.25 3.69
N ARG A 103 5.56 -10.10 2.91
CA ARG A 103 5.45 -9.04 1.90
C ARG A 103 4.81 -7.81 2.52
N GLU A 104 5.20 -6.64 2.03
CA GLU A 104 4.71 -5.36 2.51
C GLU A 104 3.42 -4.95 1.78
N TYR A 105 2.46 -4.44 2.53
CA TYR A 105 1.16 -3.98 2.05
C TYR A 105 0.82 -2.63 2.68
N VAL A 106 0.09 -1.82 1.93
CA VAL A 106 -0.50 -0.56 2.38
C VAL A 106 -1.95 -0.49 1.95
N TYR A 107 -2.74 0.38 2.58
CA TYR A 107 -4.06 0.71 2.06
C TYR A 107 -3.94 1.40 0.71
N LYS A 108 -4.87 1.12 -0.21
CA LYS A 108 -4.81 1.72 -1.57
C LYS A 108 -4.87 3.25 -1.54
N THR A 109 -5.61 3.81 -0.60
CA THR A 109 -5.68 5.26 -0.34
C THR A 109 -4.31 5.86 -0.01
N ASP A 110 -3.43 5.10 0.64
CA ASP A 110 -2.12 5.60 1.05
C ASP A 110 -1.14 5.74 -0.12
N PHE A 111 -1.38 5.08 -1.25
CA PHE A 111 -0.56 5.32 -2.44
C PHE A 111 -0.66 6.78 -2.94
N TYR A 112 -1.78 7.46 -2.72
CA TYR A 112 -1.92 8.88 -3.08
C TYR A 112 -1.08 9.80 -2.18
N TYR A 113 -0.91 9.44 -0.91
CA TYR A 113 0.08 10.08 -0.04
C TYR A 113 1.51 9.86 -0.55
N LEU A 114 1.84 8.64 -0.97
CA LEU A 114 3.17 8.32 -1.53
C LEU A 114 3.44 9.08 -2.84
N LEU A 115 2.42 9.31 -3.67
CA LEU A 115 2.52 10.17 -4.86
C LEU A 115 2.88 11.62 -4.51
N GLN A 116 2.27 12.21 -3.46
CA GLN A 116 2.67 13.54 -2.98
C GLN A 116 4.15 13.56 -2.61
N GLY A 117 4.64 12.49 -1.97
CA GLY A 117 6.05 12.31 -1.62
C GLY A 117 7.01 12.24 -2.82
N CYS A 118 6.51 12.08 -4.05
CA CYS A 118 7.34 12.13 -5.26
C CYS A 118 7.74 13.57 -5.66
N ILE A 119 7.06 14.58 -5.12
CA ILE A 119 7.34 15.98 -5.40
C ILE A 119 8.35 16.49 -4.36
N GLN A 120 9.63 16.49 -4.70
CA GLN A 120 10.70 16.86 -3.77
C GLN A 120 10.96 18.37 -3.69
N ALA A 121 10.58 19.12 -4.72
CA ALA A 121 10.72 20.57 -4.79
C ALA A 121 9.74 21.17 -5.80
N CYS A 122 9.54 22.49 -5.73
CA CYS A 122 8.75 23.25 -6.70
C CYS A 122 9.62 24.34 -7.36
N PRO A 123 9.56 24.52 -8.70
CA PRO A 123 10.38 25.49 -9.43
C PRO A 123 9.84 26.93 -9.39
N MET A 124 8.77 27.17 -8.65
CA MET A 124 8.06 28.46 -8.60
C MET A 124 8.38 29.26 -7.34
N ARG A 125 7.93 30.52 -7.31
CA ARG A 125 7.92 31.37 -6.12
C ARG A 125 6.97 30.81 -5.06
N ARG A 126 7.08 31.32 -3.84
CA ARG A 126 6.42 30.72 -2.66
C ARG A 126 4.90 30.67 -2.76
N LEU A 127 4.24 31.77 -3.11
CA LEU A 127 2.78 31.81 -3.20
C LEU A 127 2.25 30.97 -4.37
N GLU A 128 2.92 31.02 -5.51
CA GLU A 128 2.62 30.21 -6.68
C GLU A 128 2.80 28.72 -6.39
N SER A 129 3.84 28.36 -5.63
CA SER A 129 4.09 26.98 -5.18
C SER A 129 3.04 26.49 -4.19
N GLU A 130 2.65 27.32 -3.22
CA GLU A 130 1.59 26.98 -2.25
C GLU A 130 0.25 26.74 -2.96
N LEU A 131 -0.12 27.58 -3.94
CA LEU A 131 -1.30 27.38 -4.75
C LEU A 131 -1.21 26.09 -5.58
N ALA A 132 -0.09 25.87 -6.28
CA ALA A 132 0.12 24.70 -7.11
C ALA A 132 0.03 23.40 -6.32
N VAL A 133 0.70 23.34 -5.16
CA VAL A 133 0.67 22.18 -4.27
C VAL A 133 -0.74 21.91 -3.71
N SER A 134 -1.49 22.96 -3.38
CA SER A 134 -2.88 22.81 -2.93
C SER A 134 -3.79 22.22 -4.03
N LEU A 135 -3.58 22.62 -5.29
CA LEU A 135 -4.28 22.05 -6.45
C LEU A 135 -3.88 20.57 -6.68
N ILE A 136 -2.61 20.22 -6.51
CA ILE A 136 -2.16 18.81 -6.58
C ILE A 136 -2.78 17.99 -5.45
N ALA A 137 -2.81 18.51 -4.23
CA ALA A 137 -3.42 17.82 -3.10
C ALA A 137 -4.91 17.55 -3.36
N TYR A 138 -5.61 18.53 -3.92
CA TYR A 138 -6.99 18.37 -4.36
C TYR A 138 -7.14 17.26 -5.41
N PHE A 139 -6.32 17.26 -6.47
CA PHE A 139 -6.34 16.18 -7.47
C PHE A 139 -6.14 14.80 -6.85
N LEU A 140 -5.14 14.67 -5.98
CA LEU A 140 -4.81 13.39 -5.34
C LEU A 140 -5.97 12.92 -4.45
N LYS A 141 -6.55 13.80 -3.63
CA LYS A 141 -7.69 13.45 -2.75
C LYS A 141 -8.97 13.21 -3.52
N PHE A 142 -9.17 13.90 -4.64
CA PHE A 142 -10.27 13.61 -5.55
C PHE A 142 -10.16 12.18 -6.11
N LYS A 143 -8.96 11.76 -6.52
CA LYS A 143 -8.73 10.38 -6.95
C LYS A 143 -8.83 9.37 -5.79
N GLU A 144 -8.26 9.68 -4.64
CA GLU A 144 -8.38 8.87 -3.41
C GLU A 144 -9.85 8.62 -3.03
N SER A 145 -10.72 9.63 -3.14
CA SER A 145 -12.14 9.51 -2.79
C SER A 145 -12.92 8.51 -3.64
N LYS A 146 -12.38 8.10 -4.80
CA LYS A 146 -12.97 7.08 -5.68
C LYS A 146 -12.49 5.66 -5.33
N VAL A 147 -11.69 5.51 -4.27
CA VAL A 147 -11.13 4.23 -3.81
C VAL A 147 -11.79 3.84 -2.49
N LYS A 148 -12.23 2.57 -2.40
CA LYS A 148 -12.76 1.97 -1.17
C LYS A 148 -11.66 1.95 -0.11
N ILE A 149 -11.97 2.54 1.04
CA ILE A 149 -11.03 2.86 2.12
C ILE A 149 -10.41 1.63 2.82
N PHE A 150 -11.01 0.45 2.70
CA PHE A 150 -10.51 -0.78 3.34
C PHE A 150 -9.57 -1.58 2.45
N GLU A 151 -9.59 -1.35 1.13
CA GLU A 151 -8.80 -2.15 0.18
C GLU A 151 -7.30 -1.93 0.40
N MET A 152 -6.53 -3.02 0.31
CA MET A 152 -5.07 -2.99 0.40
C MET A 152 -4.44 -3.49 -0.89
N ALA A 153 -3.20 -3.07 -1.16
CA ALA A 153 -2.38 -3.67 -2.20
C ALA A 153 -0.93 -3.82 -1.74
N GLN A 154 -0.21 -4.72 -2.41
CA GLN A 154 1.20 -4.95 -2.12
C GLN A 154 1.99 -3.68 -2.41
N LEU A 155 2.90 -3.27 -1.53
CA LEU A 155 3.86 -2.23 -1.81
C LEU A 155 5.05 -2.84 -2.57
N VAL A 156 5.32 -2.34 -3.78
CA VAL A 156 6.46 -2.78 -4.59
C VAL A 156 7.63 -1.82 -4.37
N PRO A 157 8.77 -2.29 -3.82
CA PRO A 157 9.95 -1.45 -3.64
C PRO A 157 10.43 -0.83 -4.95
N GLY A 158 10.83 0.45 -4.89
CA GLY A 158 11.36 1.17 -6.06
C GLY A 158 10.32 1.62 -7.10
N MET A 159 9.05 1.28 -6.93
CA MET A 159 7.97 1.64 -7.88
C MET A 159 7.88 3.16 -8.16
N TYR A 160 8.24 3.98 -7.16
CA TYR A 160 8.18 5.44 -7.25
C TYR A 160 9.48 6.10 -7.74
N CYS A 161 10.60 5.37 -7.85
CA CYS A 161 11.90 5.98 -8.17
C CYS A 161 11.91 6.64 -9.55
N ASN A 162 11.38 5.96 -10.57
CA ASN A 162 11.30 6.53 -11.92
C ASN A 162 10.40 7.77 -11.96
N LEU A 163 9.30 7.75 -11.22
CA LEU A 163 8.38 8.88 -11.10
C LEU A 163 9.06 10.08 -10.41
N GLN A 164 9.77 9.84 -9.30
CA GLN A 164 10.56 10.85 -8.60
C GLN A 164 11.61 11.50 -9.51
N HIS A 165 12.36 10.68 -10.26
CA HIS A 165 13.36 11.18 -11.22
C HIS A 165 12.72 12.01 -12.34
N ALA A 166 11.58 11.57 -12.89
CA ALA A 166 10.86 12.31 -13.91
C ALA A 166 10.39 13.68 -13.39
N VAL A 167 9.80 13.72 -12.19
CA VAL A 167 9.37 14.98 -11.55
C VAL A 167 10.55 15.90 -11.29
N ALA A 168 11.66 15.38 -10.77
CA ALA A 168 12.87 16.17 -10.53
C ALA A 168 13.48 16.73 -11.83
N ALA A 169 13.54 15.92 -12.90
CA ALA A 169 14.05 16.35 -14.20
C ALA A 169 13.17 17.44 -14.83
N PHE A 170 11.84 17.30 -14.74
CA PHE A 170 10.91 18.33 -15.20
C PHE A 170 11.08 19.64 -14.41
N ASN A 171 11.16 19.55 -13.08
CA ASN A 171 11.38 20.73 -12.23
C ASN A 171 12.68 21.47 -12.56
N LYS A 172 13.76 20.73 -12.89
CA LYS A 172 15.05 21.31 -13.30
C LYS A 172 14.98 22.02 -14.65
N SER A 173 14.17 21.52 -15.58
CA SER A 173 14.00 22.05 -16.93
C SER A 173 12.79 22.99 -17.08
N PHE A 174 12.14 23.35 -15.97
CA PHE A 174 10.87 24.07 -15.99
C PHE A 174 11.00 25.48 -16.63
N PRO A 175 10.21 25.81 -17.67
CA PRO A 175 10.46 26.96 -18.53
C PRO A 175 9.89 28.28 -17.98
N THR A 176 10.20 28.64 -16.74
CA THR A 176 9.59 29.80 -16.04
C THR A 176 9.67 31.10 -16.85
N ALA A 177 10.81 31.39 -17.49
CA ALA A 177 11.00 32.64 -18.23
C ALA A 177 10.12 32.76 -19.48
N THR A 178 9.86 31.64 -20.17
CA THR A 178 9.03 31.60 -21.38
C THR A 178 7.55 31.73 -21.04
N LEU A 179 7.11 31.09 -19.95
CA LEU A 179 5.71 31.07 -19.52
C LEU A 179 5.17 32.42 -19.06
N VAL A 180 6.04 33.31 -18.58
CA VAL A 180 5.65 34.66 -18.11
C VAL A 180 5.19 35.57 -19.26
N LYS A 181 5.40 35.18 -20.52
CA LYS A 181 4.95 35.95 -21.70
C LYS A 181 3.52 35.62 -22.14
N ASP A 182 2.95 34.52 -21.68
CA ASP A 182 1.60 34.08 -22.04
C ASP A 182 0.53 34.90 -21.29
N ASP A 183 -0.51 35.33 -22.02
CA ASP A 183 -1.58 36.22 -21.56
C ASP A 183 -2.93 35.52 -21.38
N ARG A 184 -2.98 34.18 -21.33
CA ARG A 184 -4.22 33.39 -21.16
C ARG A 184 -5.11 33.85 -20.02
N PHE A 185 -4.53 34.24 -18.88
CA PHE A 185 -5.29 34.70 -17.70
C PHE A 185 -5.60 36.21 -17.74
N GLN A 186 -5.15 36.94 -18.76
CA GLN A 186 -5.38 38.38 -18.89
C GLN A 186 -6.88 38.66 -19.04
N GLY A 187 -7.43 39.47 -18.14
CA GLY A 187 -8.86 39.80 -18.13
C GLY A 187 -9.78 38.65 -17.70
N MET A 188 -9.24 37.49 -17.32
CA MET A 188 -10.03 36.34 -16.85
C MET A 188 -10.63 36.61 -15.46
N SER A 189 -11.87 36.18 -15.25
CA SER A 189 -12.47 36.18 -13.92
C SER A 189 -11.90 35.06 -13.04
N ILE A 190 -12.16 35.12 -11.74
CA ILE A 190 -11.70 34.06 -10.82
C ILE A 190 -12.45 32.75 -11.06
N GLU A 191 -13.72 32.85 -11.45
CA GLU A 191 -14.56 31.71 -11.85
C GLU A 191 -14.00 31.06 -13.12
N GLY A 192 -13.67 31.85 -14.15
CA GLY A 192 -13.07 31.32 -15.37
C GLY A 192 -11.71 30.66 -15.11
N ALA A 193 -10.91 31.20 -14.18
CA ALA A 193 -9.68 30.54 -13.75
C ALA A 193 -9.96 29.21 -13.03
N ALA A 194 -10.98 29.17 -12.17
CA ALA A 194 -11.40 27.94 -11.49
C ALA A 194 -11.84 26.86 -12.49
N ASP A 195 -12.56 27.23 -13.55
CA ASP A 195 -12.97 26.30 -14.60
C ASP A 195 -11.77 25.71 -15.36
N VAL A 196 -10.77 26.55 -15.66
CA VAL A 196 -9.51 26.11 -16.29
C VAL A 196 -8.79 25.08 -15.41
N PHE A 197 -8.65 25.35 -14.11
CA PHE A 197 -8.00 24.41 -13.20
C PHE A 197 -8.84 23.14 -13.00
N SER A 198 -10.16 23.24 -12.88
CA SER A 198 -11.06 22.08 -12.76
C SER A 198 -10.95 21.15 -13.98
N THR A 199 -10.81 21.73 -15.17
CA THR A 199 -10.58 20.98 -16.41
C THR A 199 -9.26 20.22 -16.37
N VAL A 200 -8.17 20.88 -15.96
CA VAL A 200 -6.84 20.25 -15.84
C VAL A 200 -6.83 19.10 -14.83
N LEU A 201 -7.48 19.32 -13.68
CA LEU A 201 -7.58 18.35 -12.60
C LEU A 201 -8.50 17.17 -12.96
N GLY A 202 -9.34 17.33 -13.99
CA GLY A 202 -10.24 16.30 -14.50
C GLY A 202 -11.42 16.02 -13.57
N THR A 203 -11.92 17.06 -12.89
CA THR A 203 -13.09 16.96 -12.01
C THR A 203 -14.41 17.26 -12.72
N ASN A 204 -14.39 17.84 -13.93
CA ASN A 204 -15.58 18.14 -14.73
C ASN A 204 -16.69 18.89 -13.97
N GLY A 205 -16.32 19.68 -12.94
CA GLY A 205 -17.27 20.41 -12.10
C GLY A 205 -17.80 19.63 -10.88
N GLU A 206 -17.45 18.35 -10.71
CA GLU A 206 -17.62 17.66 -9.42
C GLU A 206 -16.79 18.43 -8.38
N ASP A 207 -17.45 18.97 -7.34
CA ASP A 207 -16.83 19.74 -6.26
C ASP A 207 -16.08 21.01 -6.70
N GLY A 208 -16.58 21.73 -7.72
CA GLY A 208 -15.96 22.97 -8.24
C GLY A 208 -15.81 24.11 -7.21
N ASP A 209 -16.63 24.09 -6.15
CA ASP A 209 -16.60 25.10 -5.08
C ASP A 209 -15.27 25.12 -4.32
N ASP A 210 -14.62 23.98 -4.12
CA ASP A 210 -13.35 23.88 -3.39
C ASP A 210 -12.21 24.62 -4.12
N ILE A 211 -12.11 24.44 -5.44
CA ILE A 211 -11.11 25.10 -6.28
C ILE A 211 -11.38 26.60 -6.33
N LEU A 212 -12.64 27.00 -6.50
CA LEU A 212 -13.02 28.41 -6.51
C LEU A 212 -12.69 29.09 -5.17
N ASN A 213 -12.99 28.43 -4.04
CA ASN A 213 -12.69 28.95 -2.70
C ASN A 213 -11.18 29.03 -2.44
N LEU A 214 -10.40 28.06 -2.91
CA LEU A 214 -8.94 28.11 -2.89
C LEU A 214 -8.43 29.32 -3.67
N LEU A 215 -8.91 29.52 -4.90
CA LEU A 215 -8.49 30.65 -5.72
C LEU A 215 -8.87 31.99 -5.09
N LYS A 216 -10.08 32.12 -4.52
CA LYS A 216 -10.51 33.32 -3.77
C LYS A 216 -9.56 33.65 -2.62
N THR A 217 -9.12 32.62 -1.89
CA THR A 217 -8.14 32.79 -0.80
C THR A 217 -6.82 33.34 -1.32
N PHE A 218 -6.32 32.82 -2.45
CA PHE A 218 -5.06 33.28 -3.05
C PHE A 218 -5.18 34.62 -3.80
N ASP A 219 -6.36 34.97 -4.34
CA ASP A 219 -6.59 36.24 -5.05
C ASP A 219 -6.34 37.45 -4.13
N THR A 220 -6.52 37.30 -2.82
CA THR A 220 -6.14 38.33 -1.83
C THR A 220 -4.64 38.63 -1.81
N LYS A 221 -3.78 37.65 -2.18
CA LYS A 221 -2.31 37.73 -2.13
C LYS A 221 -1.68 37.90 -3.53
N ILE A 222 -2.23 37.21 -4.51
CA ILE A 222 -1.82 37.23 -5.92
C ILE A 222 -3.04 37.50 -6.82
N PRO A 223 -3.58 38.74 -6.84
CA PRO A 223 -4.84 38.99 -7.54
C PRO A 223 -4.76 38.68 -9.04
N ILE A 224 -5.65 37.83 -9.56
CA ILE A 224 -5.66 37.39 -10.98
C ILE A 224 -5.72 38.59 -11.90
N LYS A 225 -6.57 39.57 -11.60
CA LYS A 225 -6.73 40.79 -12.40
C LYS A 225 -5.45 41.63 -12.49
N ARG A 226 -4.60 41.58 -11.47
CA ARG A 226 -3.36 42.40 -11.38
C ARG A 226 -2.11 41.62 -11.79
N LYS A 227 -2.09 40.30 -11.55
CA LYS A 227 -0.95 39.42 -11.77
C LYS A 227 -1.34 38.16 -12.57
N PRO A 228 -2.01 38.28 -13.73
CA PRO A 228 -2.51 37.11 -14.47
C PRO A 228 -1.37 36.19 -14.93
N ARG A 229 -0.22 36.76 -15.27
CA ARG A 229 0.99 36.01 -15.68
C ARG A 229 1.56 35.10 -14.59
N ALA A 230 1.23 35.31 -13.31
CA ALA A 230 1.67 34.44 -12.22
C ALA A 230 0.98 33.06 -12.25
N TYR A 231 -0.18 32.96 -12.89
CA TYR A 231 -0.98 31.74 -12.94
C TYR A 231 -0.57 30.78 -14.06
N MET A 232 0.14 31.26 -15.10
CA MET A 232 0.62 30.38 -16.18
C MET A 232 1.65 29.35 -15.72
N PRO A 233 2.70 29.71 -14.94
CA PRO A 233 3.58 28.72 -14.33
C PRO A 233 2.83 27.68 -13.48
N VAL A 234 1.87 28.13 -12.68
CA VAL A 234 1.03 27.24 -11.84
C VAL A 234 0.26 26.26 -12.72
N LEU A 235 -0.41 26.76 -13.76
CA LEU A 235 -1.19 25.95 -14.69
C LEU A 235 -0.35 24.88 -15.37
N VAL A 236 0.78 25.27 -15.97
CA VAL A 236 1.65 24.33 -16.71
C VAL A 236 2.24 23.28 -15.78
N TRP A 237 2.67 23.68 -14.58
CA TRP A 237 3.22 22.74 -13.62
C TRP A 237 2.17 21.76 -13.10
N VAL A 238 1.00 22.25 -12.69
CA VAL A 238 -0.12 21.40 -12.22
C VAL A 238 -0.56 20.45 -13.33
N MET A 239 -0.69 20.93 -14.56
CA MET A 239 -1.07 20.11 -15.71
C MET A 239 -0.08 18.98 -15.96
N TRP A 240 1.22 19.27 -15.94
CA TRP A 240 2.24 18.25 -16.17
C TRP A 240 2.30 17.21 -15.03
N ILE A 241 2.27 17.65 -13.77
CA ILE A 241 2.33 16.76 -12.61
C ILE A 241 1.09 15.85 -12.58
N THR A 242 -0.11 16.42 -12.77
CA THR A 242 -1.36 15.64 -12.74
C THR A 242 -1.46 14.67 -13.90
N ASP A 243 -1.01 15.03 -15.12
CA ASP A 243 -0.92 14.11 -16.26
C ASP A 243 0.07 12.97 -16.00
N THR A 244 1.23 13.29 -15.42
CA THR A 244 2.24 12.29 -15.05
C THR A 244 1.70 11.32 -14.01
N PHE A 245 1.05 11.82 -12.96
CA PHE A 245 0.42 10.99 -11.93
C PHE A 245 -0.74 10.18 -12.47
N ARG A 246 -1.55 10.74 -13.37
CA ARG A 246 -2.66 10.02 -14.01
C ARG A 246 -2.15 8.82 -14.80
N LYS A 247 -1.14 9.01 -15.65
CA LYS A 247 -0.49 7.92 -16.40
C LYS A 247 0.09 6.84 -15.48
N PHE A 248 0.69 7.27 -14.36
CA PHE A 248 1.21 6.35 -13.36
C PHE A 248 0.10 5.52 -12.69
N ILE A 249 -1.00 6.17 -12.28
CA ILE A 249 -2.18 5.51 -11.70
C ILE A 249 -2.78 4.53 -12.71
N GLU A 250 -2.95 4.93 -13.97
CA GLU A 250 -3.49 4.08 -15.04
C GLU A 250 -2.62 2.85 -15.28
N SER A 251 -1.29 3.04 -15.31
CA SER A 251 -0.33 1.94 -15.47
C SER A 251 -0.29 0.98 -14.27
N ASN A 252 -0.76 1.42 -13.10
CA ASN A 252 -0.78 0.65 -11.85
C ASN A 252 -2.22 0.50 -11.30
N SER A 253 -3.22 0.47 -12.18
CA SER A 253 -4.64 0.53 -11.81
C SER A 253 -5.04 -0.53 -10.77
N LYS A 254 -4.62 -1.79 -10.97
CA LYS A 254 -4.88 -2.90 -10.02
C LYS A 254 -4.50 -2.57 -8.56
N MET A 255 -3.43 -1.79 -8.37
CA MET A 255 -2.91 -1.42 -7.04
C MET A 255 -3.53 -0.14 -6.50
N MET A 256 -3.85 0.83 -7.36
CA MET A 256 -4.19 2.20 -6.94
C MET A 256 -5.67 2.57 -7.09
N THR A 257 -6.44 1.80 -7.86
CA THR A 257 -7.89 2.00 -8.03
C THR A 257 -8.66 0.90 -7.33
N SER A 258 -9.92 1.19 -6.99
CA SER A 258 -10.79 0.18 -6.41
C SER A 258 -11.09 -0.95 -7.37
N LYS A 259 -11.34 -2.14 -6.82
CA LYS A 259 -11.88 -3.25 -7.60
C LYS A 259 -13.35 -2.93 -7.91
N SER A 260 -13.66 -2.71 -9.19
CA SER A 260 -15.04 -2.46 -9.67
C SER A 260 -15.75 -3.75 -10.03
N ASP A 261 -15.07 -4.63 -10.75
CA ASP A 261 -15.63 -5.86 -11.32
C ASP A 261 -14.75 -7.06 -11.00
N PRO A 262 -15.33 -8.27 -10.86
CA PRO A 262 -14.56 -9.51 -10.75
C PRO A 262 -13.59 -9.65 -11.92
N VAL A 263 -12.33 -9.88 -11.61
CA VAL A 263 -11.30 -10.11 -12.64
C VAL A 263 -11.30 -11.58 -13.04
N GLU A 264 -10.99 -11.89 -14.30
CA GLU A 264 -10.75 -13.27 -14.70
C GLU A 264 -9.65 -13.91 -13.86
N LYS A 265 -9.92 -15.10 -13.33
CA LYS A 265 -8.98 -15.84 -12.50
C LYS A 265 -7.73 -16.21 -13.30
N THR A 266 -6.57 -15.80 -12.79
CA THR A 266 -5.25 -16.16 -13.32
C THR A 266 -4.48 -17.00 -12.31
N ASN A 267 -3.41 -17.67 -12.74
CA ASN A 267 -2.55 -18.43 -11.82
C ASN A 267 -1.86 -17.54 -10.78
N ASP A 268 -1.66 -16.25 -11.09
CA ASP A 268 -1.06 -15.25 -10.21
C ASP A 268 -2.10 -14.47 -9.38
N SER A 269 -3.40 -14.83 -9.49
CA SER A 269 -4.45 -14.20 -8.69
C SER A 269 -4.19 -14.43 -7.20
N LYS A 270 -4.22 -13.32 -6.45
CA LYS A 270 -4.01 -13.27 -5.01
C LYS A 270 -5.12 -12.49 -4.34
N VAL A 271 -5.84 -13.14 -3.44
CA VAL A 271 -6.89 -12.54 -2.63
C VAL A 271 -6.21 -11.90 -1.41
N ILE A 272 -6.31 -10.58 -1.27
CA ILE A 272 -5.66 -9.86 -0.17
C ILE A 272 -6.69 -9.69 0.95
N VAL A 273 -6.42 -10.24 2.13
CA VAL A 273 -7.36 -10.22 3.26
C VAL A 273 -6.67 -9.71 4.51
N ARG A 274 -7.31 -8.78 5.22
CA ARG A 274 -6.81 -8.28 6.51
C ARG A 274 -7.05 -9.31 7.61
N LEU A 275 -5.97 -9.77 8.22
CA LEU A 275 -5.96 -10.65 9.38
C LEU A 275 -5.72 -9.83 10.64
N PHE A 276 -6.78 -9.63 11.40
CA PHE A 276 -6.70 -8.95 12.70
C PHE A 276 -6.28 -9.94 13.76
N HIS A 277 -5.35 -9.53 14.62
CA HIS A 277 -4.96 -10.37 15.74
C HIS A 277 -4.76 -9.58 17.03
N SER A 278 -5.07 -10.26 18.14
CA SER A 278 -4.67 -9.93 19.49
C SER A 278 -3.94 -11.13 20.11
N GLU A 279 -3.55 -11.05 21.38
CA GLU A 279 -2.77 -12.11 22.06
C GLU A 279 -3.46 -13.48 22.00
N LYS A 280 -4.80 -13.49 22.00
CA LYS A 280 -5.61 -14.70 22.13
C LYS A 280 -6.41 -15.06 20.89
N HIS A 281 -6.59 -14.12 19.96
CA HIS A 281 -7.53 -14.27 18.86
C HIS A 281 -6.96 -13.81 17.53
N LYS A 282 -7.26 -14.56 16.47
CA LYS A 282 -6.98 -14.20 15.07
C LYS A 282 -8.26 -14.32 14.29
N PHE A 283 -8.66 -13.26 13.59
CA PHE A 283 -9.94 -13.21 12.89
C PHE A 283 -9.87 -12.32 11.65
N VAL A 284 -10.84 -12.51 10.76
CA VAL A 284 -11.09 -11.64 9.60
C VAL A 284 -12.54 -11.19 9.60
N PHE A 285 -12.87 -10.14 8.85
CA PHE A 285 -14.26 -9.78 8.60
C PHE A 285 -14.83 -10.65 7.47
N ALA A 286 -15.97 -11.31 7.72
CA ALA A 286 -16.56 -12.29 6.81
C ALA A 286 -16.94 -11.69 5.44
N HIS A 287 -17.59 -10.52 5.46
CA HIS A 287 -18.01 -9.83 4.23
C HIS A 287 -16.83 -9.32 3.42
N GLU A 288 -15.77 -8.86 4.08
CA GLU A 288 -14.53 -8.45 3.42
C GLU A 288 -13.85 -9.65 2.76
N LEU A 289 -13.74 -10.78 3.47
CA LEU A 289 -13.19 -12.03 2.93
C LEU A 289 -13.97 -12.48 1.68
N LEU A 290 -15.30 -12.58 1.80
CA LEU A 290 -16.17 -13.00 0.70
C LEU A 290 -16.05 -12.05 -0.50
N HIS A 291 -16.05 -10.74 -0.26
CA HIS A 291 -15.88 -9.74 -1.30
C HIS A 291 -14.55 -9.92 -2.03
N GLU A 292 -13.43 -9.99 -1.31
CA GLU A 292 -12.11 -10.08 -1.92
C GLU A 292 -11.94 -11.35 -2.74
N ILE A 293 -12.50 -12.48 -2.29
CA ILE A 293 -12.49 -13.74 -3.06
C ILE A 293 -13.26 -13.58 -4.38
N LYS A 294 -14.47 -13.02 -4.32
CA LYS A 294 -15.29 -12.73 -5.51
C LYS A 294 -14.58 -11.81 -6.49
N MET A 295 -13.94 -10.75 -6.00
CA MET A 295 -13.28 -9.76 -6.86
C MET A 295 -12.07 -10.34 -7.61
N GLU A 296 -11.44 -11.41 -7.12
CA GLU A 296 -10.38 -12.13 -7.82
C GLU A 296 -10.90 -13.28 -8.72
N GLY A 297 -12.21 -13.37 -8.93
CA GLY A 297 -12.85 -14.30 -9.87
C GLY A 297 -12.97 -15.74 -9.37
N PHE A 298 -12.87 -15.96 -8.06
CA PHE A 298 -13.12 -17.28 -7.48
C PHE A 298 -14.61 -17.50 -7.23
N ASP A 299 -15.07 -18.72 -7.49
CA ASP A 299 -16.43 -19.14 -7.15
C ASP A 299 -16.54 -19.30 -5.63
N VAL A 300 -17.63 -18.78 -5.07
CA VAL A 300 -17.94 -18.81 -3.63
C VAL A 300 -19.29 -19.44 -3.35
N SER A 301 -19.99 -19.94 -4.38
CA SER A 301 -21.36 -20.46 -4.28
C SER A 301 -21.52 -21.58 -3.22
N GLU A 302 -20.44 -22.31 -2.93
CA GLU A 302 -20.44 -23.42 -1.96
C GLU A 302 -20.46 -22.98 -0.49
N PHE A 303 -20.00 -21.75 -0.18
CA PHE A 303 -19.81 -21.29 1.20
C PHE A 303 -20.26 -19.84 1.44
N GLU A 304 -20.84 -19.20 0.42
CA GLU A 304 -21.35 -17.82 0.49
C GLU A 304 -22.37 -17.68 1.61
N ASP A 305 -23.36 -18.58 1.69
CA ASP A 305 -24.43 -18.54 2.70
C ASP A 305 -23.89 -18.63 4.14
N GLU A 306 -22.78 -19.34 4.35
CA GLU A 306 -22.13 -19.48 5.65
C GLU A 306 -21.43 -18.19 6.11
N LEU A 307 -20.89 -17.42 5.14
CA LEU A 307 -20.20 -16.16 5.38
C LEU A 307 -21.15 -14.95 5.32
N GLN A 308 -22.25 -15.06 4.60
CA GLN A 308 -23.23 -13.98 4.37
C GLN A 308 -24.16 -13.84 5.57
N LYS A 309 -23.65 -13.22 6.63
CA LYS A 309 -24.38 -12.92 7.87
C LYS A 309 -25.06 -11.55 7.78
N GLU A 310 -26.12 -11.32 8.57
CA GLU A 310 -26.94 -10.09 8.53
C GLU A 310 -26.16 -8.79 8.75
N SER A 311 -25.07 -8.83 9.53
CA SER A 311 -24.21 -7.67 9.77
C SER A 311 -22.92 -7.73 8.94
N THR A 312 -22.51 -6.60 8.37
CA THR A 312 -21.25 -6.45 7.60
C THR A 312 -20.00 -6.60 8.47
N ASP A 313 -20.14 -6.45 9.78
CA ASP A 313 -19.03 -6.32 10.72
C ASP A 313 -18.75 -7.64 11.46
N VAL A 314 -19.29 -8.76 10.95
CA VAL A 314 -19.10 -10.07 11.59
C VAL A 314 -17.67 -10.55 11.40
N ALA A 315 -17.00 -10.78 12.53
CA ALA A 315 -15.70 -11.43 12.60
C ALA A 315 -15.85 -12.96 12.59
N ILE A 316 -14.92 -13.64 11.89
CA ILE A 316 -14.81 -15.10 11.85
C ILE A 316 -13.38 -15.47 12.24
N SER A 317 -13.23 -16.48 13.09
CA SER A 317 -11.91 -16.91 13.54
C SER A 317 -11.11 -17.52 12.39
N LEU A 318 -9.78 -17.37 12.42
CA LEU A 318 -8.91 -17.96 11.40
C LEU A 318 -9.08 -19.48 11.29
N ARG A 319 -9.48 -20.15 12.37
CA ARG A 319 -9.75 -21.59 12.38
C ARG A 319 -11.03 -21.92 11.58
N GLU A 320 -12.12 -21.21 11.83
CA GLU A 320 -13.37 -21.37 11.08
C GLU A 320 -13.15 -21.14 9.57
N ILE A 321 -12.31 -20.18 9.18
CA ILE A 321 -11.98 -19.95 7.76
C ILE A 321 -11.39 -21.21 7.11
N PHE A 322 -10.54 -21.97 7.82
CA PHE A 322 -9.96 -23.22 7.29
C PHE A 322 -10.95 -24.37 7.20
N GLU A 323 -12.10 -24.26 7.88
CA GLU A 323 -13.18 -25.24 7.84
C GLU A 323 -14.20 -24.88 6.75
N ILE A 324 -14.49 -23.58 6.56
CA ILE A 324 -15.50 -23.06 5.61
C ILE A 324 -14.94 -22.92 4.18
N VAL A 325 -13.73 -22.36 4.02
CA VAL A 325 -13.21 -22.01 2.69
C VAL A 325 -12.43 -23.18 2.07
N PRO A 326 -12.72 -23.58 0.81
CA PRO A 326 -11.99 -24.64 0.13
C PRO A 326 -10.47 -24.41 0.08
N LYS A 327 -9.70 -25.50 0.25
CA LYS A 327 -8.22 -25.46 0.27
C LYS A 327 -7.62 -24.90 -1.02
N GLU A 328 -8.30 -25.14 -2.13
CA GLU A 328 -7.94 -24.67 -3.46
C GLU A 328 -8.04 -23.15 -3.59
N ILE A 329 -8.90 -22.50 -2.79
CA ILE A 329 -9.01 -21.03 -2.72
C ILE A 329 -8.06 -20.49 -1.66
N LEU A 330 -7.98 -21.14 -0.49
CA LEU A 330 -7.10 -20.74 0.61
C LEU A 330 -5.64 -20.52 0.19
N LYS A 331 -5.12 -21.34 -0.73
CA LYS A 331 -3.74 -21.20 -1.25
C LYS A 331 -3.47 -19.88 -2.00
N HIS A 332 -4.53 -19.20 -2.45
CA HIS A 332 -4.46 -17.91 -3.13
C HIS A 332 -4.70 -16.73 -2.18
N ILE A 333 -5.06 -16.97 -0.92
CA ILE A 333 -5.31 -15.92 0.06
C ILE A 333 -3.98 -15.48 0.69
N GLU A 334 -3.69 -14.19 0.56
CA GLU A 334 -2.63 -13.53 1.30
C GLU A 334 -3.21 -12.78 2.49
N PHE A 335 -2.95 -13.30 3.69
CA PHE A 335 -3.34 -12.66 4.94
C PHE A 335 -2.33 -11.57 5.34
N VAL A 336 -2.79 -10.32 5.39
CA VAL A 336 -2.04 -9.15 5.85
C VAL A 336 -2.24 -8.97 7.35
N ASN A 337 -1.17 -8.95 8.15
CA ASN A 337 -1.32 -8.90 9.61
C ASN A 337 -1.59 -7.47 10.09
N LEU A 338 -2.67 -7.32 10.85
CA LEU A 338 -3.04 -6.10 11.57
C LEU A 338 -3.04 -6.41 13.07
N ASP A 339 -2.01 -5.93 13.76
CA ASP A 339 -1.86 -6.11 15.21
C ASP A 339 -2.65 -5.05 15.97
N LEU A 340 -3.71 -5.50 16.66
CA LEU A 340 -4.60 -4.62 17.42
C LEU A 340 -3.91 -3.99 18.64
N PHE A 341 -2.78 -4.50 19.12
CA PHE A 341 -2.04 -3.84 20.22
C PHE A 341 -1.41 -2.53 19.80
N TYR A 342 -1.01 -2.41 18.53
CA TYR A 342 -0.31 -1.24 18.02
C TYR A 342 -1.22 -0.29 17.23
N ILE A 343 -2.46 -0.70 16.94
CA ILE A 343 -3.43 0.14 16.24
C ILE A 343 -4.24 0.94 17.27
N SER A 344 -3.88 2.21 17.44
CA SER A 344 -4.60 3.19 18.26
C SER A 344 -5.57 4.06 17.45
N THR A 345 -5.66 3.83 16.15
CA THR A 345 -6.44 4.64 15.21
C THR A 345 -7.66 3.88 14.68
N PRO A 346 -8.70 4.60 14.22
CA PRO A 346 -9.88 3.97 13.61
C PRO A 346 -9.51 3.07 12.42
N ILE A 347 -10.12 1.88 12.36
CA ILE A 347 -9.89 0.90 11.29
C ILE A 347 -11.03 1.00 10.26
N PRO A 348 -10.74 1.21 8.97
CA PRO A 348 -11.79 1.26 7.94
C PRO A 348 -12.47 -0.11 7.78
N LEU A 349 -13.79 -0.11 7.69
CA LEU A 349 -14.62 -1.29 7.47
C LEU A 349 -15.12 -1.37 6.02
N PHE A 350 -15.58 -2.55 5.63
CA PHE A 350 -16.13 -2.84 4.31
C PHE A 350 -17.25 -1.87 3.90
N ASN A 351 -18.12 -1.50 4.85
CA ASN A 351 -19.26 -0.61 4.65
C ASN A 351 -18.89 0.90 4.58
N GLY A 352 -17.60 1.24 4.57
CA GLY A 352 -17.12 2.63 4.56
C GLY A 352 -17.14 3.33 5.92
N LYS A 353 -17.61 2.66 6.99
CA LYS A 353 -17.51 3.16 8.36
C LYS A 353 -16.15 2.82 8.96
N TYR A 354 -15.93 3.26 10.19
CA TYR A 354 -14.74 2.94 10.96
C TYR A 354 -15.10 2.14 12.19
N TRP A 355 -14.30 1.11 12.45
CA TRP A 355 -14.27 0.43 13.74
C TRP A 355 -13.34 1.18 14.67
N ALA A 356 -13.90 1.73 15.75
CA ALA A 356 -13.11 2.26 16.85
C ALA A 356 -12.59 1.07 17.65
N CYS A 357 -11.32 0.72 17.50
CA CYS A 357 -10.69 -0.26 18.37
C CYS A 357 -10.74 0.31 19.80
N PRO A 358 -11.47 -0.32 20.75
CA PRO A 358 -11.44 0.15 22.12
C PRO A 358 -10.01 0.05 22.64
N PRO A 359 -9.52 1.04 23.42
CA PRO A 359 -8.18 0.98 24.00
C PRO A 359 -8.03 -0.33 24.77
N SER A 360 -6.94 -1.05 24.45
CA SER A 360 -6.49 -2.32 25.02
C SER A 360 -7.19 -2.73 26.33
N GLY A 361 -8.11 -3.71 26.27
CA GLY A 361 -8.60 -4.40 27.47
C GLY A 361 -10.08 -4.82 27.50
N GLN A 362 -10.93 -4.38 26.57
CA GLN A 362 -12.34 -4.80 26.52
C GLN A 362 -12.68 -5.36 25.14
N GLN A 363 -12.27 -6.60 24.88
CA GLN A 363 -12.88 -7.42 23.83
C GLN A 363 -14.26 -7.86 24.31
N GLN A 364 -15.32 -7.23 23.78
CA GLN A 364 -16.57 -7.95 23.48
C GLN A 364 -16.67 -8.04 21.96
N VAL A 365 -15.83 -8.89 21.37
CA VAL A 365 -16.14 -9.45 20.06
C VAL A 365 -17.07 -10.62 20.34
N TYR A 366 -18.32 -10.53 19.91
CA TYR A 366 -19.24 -11.67 19.90
C TYR A 366 -18.70 -12.71 18.92
N VAL A 367 -17.81 -13.58 19.40
CA VAL A 367 -17.57 -14.88 18.79
C VAL A 367 -18.75 -15.75 19.24
N LYS A 368 -19.51 -16.31 18.29
CA LYS A 368 -20.50 -17.35 18.59
C LYS A 368 -19.74 -18.57 19.11
N GLU A 369 -19.49 -18.64 20.41
CA GLU A 369 -19.20 -19.90 21.08
C GLU A 369 -20.54 -20.53 21.47
N GLU A 370 -21.10 -21.36 20.59
CA GLU A 370 -22.17 -22.29 20.97
C GLU A 370 -21.72 -23.74 20.78
N GLN A 371 -21.67 -24.42 21.93
CA GLN A 371 -22.01 -25.84 22.15
C GLN A 371 -20.97 -26.92 21.78
N ILE A 372 -19.92 -27.00 22.59
CA ILE A 372 -19.35 -28.30 23.02
C ILE A 372 -19.15 -28.22 24.54
N ASN A 373 -20.23 -28.37 25.30
CA ASN A 373 -20.22 -28.79 26.72
C ASN A 373 -21.65 -28.87 27.26
N LYS A 374 -22.41 -29.82 26.72
CA LYS A 374 -23.54 -30.46 27.43
C LYS A 374 -23.54 -31.93 27.03
N ASP A 375 -22.53 -32.63 27.52
CA ASP A 375 -22.52 -34.08 27.75
C ASP A 375 -21.29 -34.37 28.63
N ILE A 376 -21.43 -34.02 29.90
CA ILE A 376 -20.85 -34.62 31.12
C ILE A 376 -21.49 -33.77 32.23
N GLN A 377 -22.67 -34.20 32.66
CA GLN A 377 -23.21 -33.75 33.93
C GLN A 377 -22.27 -34.20 35.04
N GLU A 378 -21.90 -33.22 35.86
CA GLU A 378 -21.97 -33.29 37.32
C GLU A 378 -22.60 -34.58 37.86
N ASP A 379 -21.77 -35.35 38.54
CA ASP A 379 -22.18 -36.15 39.69
C ASP A 379 -21.21 -35.84 40.84
N GLU A 380 -21.81 -35.61 42.01
CA GLU A 380 -21.23 -35.57 43.36
C GLU A 380 -20.44 -34.31 43.79
N THR A 381 -20.73 -33.59 44.89
CA THR A 381 -21.88 -33.48 45.81
C THR A 381 -21.60 -32.21 46.64
N ASN A 382 -22.63 -31.39 46.90
CA ASN A 382 -22.60 -30.32 47.89
C ASN A 382 -23.24 -30.85 49.20
N GLU A 383 -22.67 -30.54 50.36
CA GLU A 383 -23.25 -30.87 51.67
C GLU A 383 -23.75 -29.60 52.38
N GLN A 384 -24.96 -29.74 52.95
CA GLN A 384 -25.69 -28.92 53.95
C GLN A 384 -26.68 -27.83 53.46
N PRO A 385 -27.76 -27.56 54.23
CA PRO A 385 -28.76 -28.51 54.74
C PRO A 385 -30.23 -28.03 54.58
N GLU A 386 -31.15 -29.00 54.64
CA GLU A 386 -32.55 -28.99 55.13
C GLU A 386 -33.51 -27.81 54.83
N ILE A 387 -34.69 -28.11 54.27
CA ILE A 387 -35.97 -28.18 55.00
C ILE A 387 -37.10 -28.72 54.08
N GLU A 388 -37.67 -29.84 54.53
CA GLU A 388 -39.07 -30.30 54.51
C GLU A 388 -39.95 -30.45 53.24
N ASN A 389 -40.42 -31.70 53.14
CA ASN A 389 -41.80 -32.20 52.97
C ASN A 389 -42.27 -32.74 51.62
N GLN A 390 -42.47 -34.08 51.65
CA GLN A 390 -43.65 -34.87 51.21
C GLN A 390 -43.96 -34.89 49.70
N ASP A 391 -44.33 -36.00 49.04
CA ASP A 391 -44.69 -37.35 49.45
C ASP A 391 -44.73 -38.25 48.19
N GLU A 392 -44.65 -39.58 48.41
CA GLU A 392 -45.15 -40.69 47.57
C GLU A 392 -44.60 -40.95 46.14
N ASN A 393 -44.59 -42.16 45.57
CA ASN A 393 -44.37 -43.54 46.02
C ASN A 393 -44.31 -44.42 44.74
N VAL A 394 -43.49 -45.48 44.76
CA VAL A 394 -43.59 -46.74 43.96
C VAL A 394 -43.36 -46.73 42.43
N SER A 395 -42.26 -47.32 41.96
CA SER A 395 -42.25 -48.72 41.43
C SER A 395 -40.87 -49.19 40.92
N LYS A 396 -40.57 -50.44 41.26
CA LYS A 396 -39.40 -51.32 41.02
C LYS A 396 -39.65 -52.17 39.74
N PRO A 397 -38.86 -53.21 39.39
CA PRO A 397 -37.40 -53.47 39.43
C PRO A 397 -36.87 -54.17 38.12
N THR A 398 -35.68 -54.81 38.20
CA THR A 398 -35.29 -56.12 37.55
C THR A 398 -34.45 -55.97 36.26
N LYS A 399 -33.30 -56.63 35.96
CA LYS A 399 -32.39 -57.63 36.57
C LYS A 399 -31.24 -57.95 35.55
N LEU A 400 -30.15 -58.56 36.07
CA LEU A 400 -29.23 -59.58 35.48
C LEU A 400 -28.61 -59.35 34.08
N ASP A 401 -27.37 -59.72 33.76
CA ASP A 401 -26.68 -60.97 34.08
C ASP A 401 -25.15 -60.89 33.81
N ASN A 402 -24.47 -61.91 34.30
CA ASN A 402 -23.02 -62.06 34.54
C ASN A 402 -22.34 -62.90 33.36
N PRO A 403 -21.19 -63.60 33.51
CA PRO A 403 -19.77 -63.19 33.36
C PRO A 403 -18.89 -64.14 32.46
N LYS A 404 -17.54 -63.94 32.45
CA LYS A 404 -16.36 -64.89 32.28
C LYS A 404 -15.30 -64.31 31.30
N ARG A 405 -13.96 -64.52 31.38
CA ARG A 405 -12.96 -65.18 32.25
C ARG A 405 -11.54 -64.71 31.78
N VAL A 406 -10.67 -64.13 32.63
CA VAL A 406 -9.42 -64.66 33.28
C VAL A 406 -8.20 -65.04 32.40
N LYS A 407 -7.01 -64.44 32.71
CA LYS A 407 -5.64 -65.03 32.96
C LYS A 407 -4.62 -63.90 33.29
N ILE A 408 -4.32 -63.53 34.55
CA ILE A 408 -3.25 -63.95 35.51
C ILE A 408 -1.77 -63.92 35.01
N SER A 409 -0.93 -63.02 35.59
CA SER A 409 0.26 -63.43 36.40
C SER A 409 0.98 -62.31 37.20
N LYS A 410 0.92 -62.44 38.54
CA LYS A 410 1.98 -62.31 39.60
C LYS A 410 2.77 -60.99 39.80
N LYS A 411 2.59 -60.31 40.95
CA LYS A 411 3.37 -60.48 42.23
C LYS A 411 2.88 -59.56 43.38
N LYS A 412 2.31 -60.19 44.41
CA LYS A 412 2.41 -60.01 45.88
C LYS A 412 2.44 -58.60 46.54
N LYS A 413 1.36 -58.28 47.29
CA LYS A 413 1.40 -57.74 48.68
C LYS A 413 0.22 -58.34 49.50
N LYS A 414 0.52 -59.01 50.62
CA LYS A 414 -0.44 -59.44 51.69
C LYS A 414 -0.57 -58.26 52.67
N LYS A 415 -1.76 -57.75 53.03
CA LYS A 415 -2.77 -58.22 54.03
C LYS A 415 -2.14 -58.41 55.42
N LYS A 416 -2.58 -57.75 56.50
CA LYS A 416 -3.88 -57.87 57.19
C LYS A 416 -3.99 -56.77 58.29
N VAL A 417 -5.12 -56.05 58.39
CA VAL A 417 -6.23 -56.18 59.38
C VAL A 417 -6.04 -55.35 60.65
N ALA A 418 -7.01 -54.48 60.93
CA ALA A 418 -7.55 -54.28 62.27
C ALA A 418 -9.06 -54.00 62.18
N MET A 419 -9.80 -54.76 62.99
CA MET A 419 -11.25 -54.74 63.19
C MET A 419 -11.67 -53.61 64.13
N ILE A 420 -12.83 -53.02 63.83
CA ILE A 420 -13.98 -52.74 64.72
C ILE A 420 -13.68 -52.42 66.19
N SER A 421 -14.04 -51.21 66.63
CA SER A 421 -14.68 -50.99 67.95
C SER A 421 -15.15 -49.53 68.13
N GLN A 422 -16.49 -49.38 68.13
CA GLN A 422 -17.28 -48.48 68.99
C GLN A 422 -17.28 -46.96 68.77
N THR A 423 -18.50 -46.49 68.49
CA THR A 423 -19.07 -45.15 68.75
C THR A 423 -18.52 -44.41 69.98
N PRO A 424 -18.23 -43.10 69.91
CA PRO A 424 -18.26 -42.24 71.08
C PRO A 424 -19.70 -41.84 71.38
N LYS A 425 -20.24 -42.35 72.49
CA LYS A 425 -21.31 -41.67 73.24
C LYS A 425 -20.72 -40.38 73.83
N PRO A 426 -21.52 -39.29 73.96
CA PRO A 426 -21.00 -38.01 74.41
C PRO A 426 -20.79 -38.06 75.92
N THR A 427 -19.56 -37.78 76.36
CA THR A 427 -19.29 -37.45 77.76
C THR A 427 -18.37 -36.26 77.80
N SER A 428 -18.98 -35.09 77.92
CA SER A 428 -18.40 -33.89 78.51
C SER A 428 -17.97 -34.24 79.93
N ASN A 429 -16.70 -34.59 80.11
CA ASN A 429 -16.05 -34.50 81.41
C ASN A 429 -15.02 -33.39 81.29
N GLU A 430 -15.48 -32.15 81.52
CA GLU A 430 -14.59 -31.09 81.99
C GLU A 430 -14.04 -31.58 83.34
N SER A 431 -12.86 -32.20 83.30
CA SER A 431 -12.15 -32.58 84.51
C SER A 431 -11.92 -31.32 85.35
N GLU A 432 -12.18 -31.41 86.66
CA GLU A 432 -11.81 -30.45 87.71
C GLU A 432 -10.28 -30.30 87.82
N ALA A 433 -9.64 -29.86 86.73
CA ALA A 433 -8.26 -29.42 86.75
C ALA A 433 -8.24 -28.05 87.43
N CYS A 434 -7.42 -27.88 88.47
CA CYS A 434 -7.30 -26.58 89.11
C CYS A 434 -6.93 -25.50 88.07
N PRO A 435 -7.28 -24.23 88.29
CA PRO A 435 -7.09 -23.16 87.29
C PRO A 435 -5.68 -23.07 86.70
N LYS A 436 -4.65 -23.47 87.45
CA LYS A 436 -3.25 -23.53 86.97
C LYS A 436 -3.04 -24.65 85.94
N CYS A 437 -3.58 -25.84 86.17
CA CYS A 437 -3.46 -26.99 85.27
C CYS A 437 -4.26 -26.79 83.98
N TYR A 438 -5.44 -26.17 84.07
CA TYR A 438 -6.23 -25.81 82.89
C TYR A 438 -5.52 -24.78 82.00
N ARG A 439 -4.95 -23.72 82.60
CA ARG A 439 -4.15 -22.72 81.87
C ARG A 439 -2.91 -23.33 81.23
N ALA A 440 -2.20 -24.21 81.94
CA ALA A 440 -1.04 -24.92 81.40
C ALA A 440 -1.43 -25.80 80.19
N SER A 441 -2.52 -26.58 80.31
CA SER A 441 -3.04 -27.41 79.22
C SER A 441 -3.44 -26.60 77.99
N LEU A 442 -4.13 -25.46 78.19
CA LEU A 442 -4.47 -24.54 77.11
C LEU A 442 -3.23 -23.95 76.43
N TYR A 443 -2.20 -23.57 77.19
CA TYR A 443 -0.95 -23.07 76.63
C TYR A 443 -0.25 -24.14 75.79
N THR A 444 -0.15 -25.38 76.29
CA THR A 444 0.46 -26.50 75.55
C THR A 444 -0.32 -26.82 74.27
N ARG A 445 -1.66 -26.79 74.29
CA ARG A 445 -2.49 -26.96 73.09
C ARG A 445 -2.23 -25.86 72.06
N LYS A 446 -2.26 -24.59 72.47
CA LYS A 446 -1.99 -23.43 71.59
C LYS A 446 -0.58 -23.46 71.01
N ALA A 447 0.42 -23.80 71.82
CA ALA A 447 1.81 -23.91 71.37
C ALA A 447 1.99 -25.04 70.34
N ASN A 448 1.36 -26.20 70.58
CA ASN A 448 1.40 -27.33 69.66
C ASN A 448 0.65 -27.07 68.35
N GLU A 449 -0.47 -26.34 68.40
CA GLU A 449 -1.22 -25.92 67.22
C GLU A 449 -0.42 -24.94 66.37
N LYS A 450 0.21 -23.93 66.99
CA LYS A 450 1.13 -23.01 66.32
C LYS A 450 2.29 -23.75 65.65
N LEU A 451 2.92 -24.69 66.36
CA LEU A 451 3.99 -25.52 65.81
C LEU A 451 3.54 -26.37 64.61
N LYS A 452 2.28 -26.83 64.60
CA LYS A 452 1.72 -27.56 63.45
C LYS A 452 1.55 -26.65 62.25
N LEU A 453 1.02 -25.44 62.44
CA LEU A 453 0.86 -24.44 61.37
C LEU A 453 2.22 -24.04 60.79
N ASP A 454 3.20 -23.72 61.63
CA ASP A 454 4.56 -23.34 61.20
C ASP A 454 5.23 -24.45 60.37
N LYS A 455 5.01 -25.73 60.74
CA LYS A 455 5.51 -26.89 59.98
C LYS A 455 4.83 -27.04 58.63
N ILE A 456 3.54 -26.71 58.51
CA ILE A 456 2.81 -26.72 57.24
C ILE A 456 3.32 -25.59 56.35
N GLU A 457 3.45 -24.38 56.88
CA GLU A 457 3.98 -23.23 56.16
C GLU A 457 5.41 -23.46 55.67
N THR A 458 6.29 -23.98 56.53
CA THR A 458 7.67 -24.30 56.14
C THR A 458 7.73 -25.35 55.03
N LYS A 459 6.83 -26.34 55.03
CA LYS A 459 6.73 -27.32 53.94
C LYS A 459 6.23 -26.68 52.64
N ALA A 460 5.25 -25.79 52.71
CA ALA A 460 4.73 -25.07 51.56
C ALA A 460 5.79 -24.14 50.93
N LEU A 461 6.53 -23.41 51.78
CA LEU A 461 7.62 -22.53 51.34
C LEU A 461 8.76 -23.34 50.69
N LYS A 462 9.18 -24.48 51.28
CA LYS A 462 10.18 -25.37 50.66
C LYS A 462 9.74 -25.89 49.29
N LYS A 463 8.44 -26.20 49.12
CA LYS A 463 7.90 -26.61 47.82
C LYS A 463 7.94 -25.47 46.79
N LYS A 464 7.63 -24.23 47.21
CA LYS A 464 7.73 -23.05 46.33
C LYS A 464 9.17 -22.74 45.92
N VAL A 465 10.12 -22.80 46.86
CA VAL A 465 11.55 -22.57 46.57
C VAL A 465 12.07 -23.59 45.56
N THR A 466 11.83 -24.89 45.78
CA THR A 466 12.24 -25.95 44.84
C THR A 466 11.56 -25.84 43.46
N GLN A 467 10.36 -25.26 43.39
CA GLN A 467 9.69 -24.98 42.11
C GLN A 467 10.32 -23.78 41.39
N MET A 468 10.69 -22.72 42.11
CA MET A 468 11.37 -21.56 41.54
C MET A 468 12.78 -21.91 41.04
N GLU A 469 13.54 -22.69 41.79
CA GLU A 469 14.88 -23.17 41.38
C GLU A 469 14.80 -23.95 40.05
N LYS A 470 13.81 -24.84 39.90
CA LYS A 470 13.61 -25.58 38.64
C LYS A 470 13.20 -24.66 37.48
N ALA A 471 12.39 -23.65 37.73
CA ALA A 471 11.99 -22.68 36.70
C ALA A 471 13.16 -21.78 36.28
N GLU A 472 14.04 -21.42 37.22
CA GLU A 472 15.27 -20.67 36.94
C GLU A 472 16.26 -21.49 36.12
N GLU A 473 16.44 -22.77 36.45
CA GLU A 473 17.29 -23.69 35.68
C GLU A 473 16.78 -23.87 34.24
N GLN A 474 15.46 -24.00 34.04
CA GLN A 474 14.85 -24.03 32.71
C GLN A 474 15.08 -22.74 31.91
N LYS A 475 14.93 -21.57 32.55
CA LYS A 475 15.21 -20.28 31.91
C LYS A 475 16.68 -20.13 31.53
N ASN A 476 17.60 -20.54 32.40
CA ASN A 476 19.03 -20.49 32.10
C ASN A 476 19.39 -21.39 30.90
N GLN A 477 18.77 -22.56 30.79
CA GLN A 477 18.95 -23.43 29.63
C GLN A 477 18.42 -22.80 28.33
N GLU A 478 17.25 -22.12 28.39
CA GLU A 478 16.68 -21.41 27.25
C GLU A 478 17.55 -20.22 26.79
N VAL A 479 18.14 -19.48 27.73
CA VAL A 479 19.08 -18.38 27.43
C VAL A 479 20.32 -18.91 26.70
N LEU A 480 20.89 -20.03 27.16
CA LEU A 480 22.05 -20.64 26.51
C LEU A 480 21.76 -21.07 25.06
N GLU A 481 20.56 -21.60 24.80
CA GLU A 481 20.14 -21.97 23.44
C GLU A 481 19.94 -20.74 22.54
N LYS A 482 19.34 -19.67 23.07
CA LYS A 482 19.20 -18.39 22.35
C LYS A 482 20.55 -17.76 22.03
N ASP A 483 21.51 -17.78 22.95
CA ASP A 483 22.86 -17.27 22.73
C ASP A 483 23.62 -18.07 21.66
N ALA A 484 23.43 -19.39 21.62
CA ALA A 484 23.99 -20.22 20.56
C ALA A 484 23.39 -19.87 19.18
N ARG A 485 22.08 -19.60 19.12
CA ARG A 485 21.39 -19.16 17.90
C ARG A 485 21.87 -17.77 17.45
N ILE A 486 22.07 -16.83 18.37
CA ILE A 486 22.61 -15.49 18.06
C ILE A 486 23.99 -15.62 17.43
N ARG A 487 24.91 -16.39 18.02
CA ARG A 487 26.25 -16.62 17.45
C ARG A 487 26.21 -17.22 16.04
N ALA A 488 25.26 -18.13 15.77
CA ALA A 488 25.09 -18.70 14.44
C ALA A 488 24.60 -17.66 13.41
N LEU A 489 23.65 -16.80 13.81
CA LEU A 489 23.13 -15.74 12.96
C LEU A 489 24.18 -14.66 12.67
N GLU A 490 24.97 -14.27 13.67
CA GLU A 490 26.08 -13.31 13.48
C GLU A 490 27.08 -13.81 12.43
N LYS A 491 27.41 -15.11 12.43
CA LYS A 491 28.28 -15.72 11.43
C LYS A 491 27.68 -15.68 10.02
N ILE A 492 26.37 -15.89 9.89
CA ILE A 492 25.65 -15.80 8.62
C ILE A 492 25.68 -14.35 8.11
N VAL A 493 25.36 -13.37 8.96
CA VAL A 493 25.38 -11.95 8.59
C VAL A 493 26.77 -11.52 8.15
N GLU A 494 27.83 -11.95 8.85
CA GLU A 494 29.20 -11.64 8.47
C GLU A 494 29.58 -12.24 7.10
N SER A 495 29.12 -13.46 6.79
CA SER A 495 29.33 -14.05 5.46
C SER A 495 28.59 -13.30 4.36
N GLN A 496 27.34 -12.86 4.61
CA GLN A 496 26.54 -12.09 3.65
C GLN A 496 27.13 -10.70 3.42
N LYS A 497 27.66 -10.05 4.46
CA LYS A 497 28.35 -8.76 4.31
C LYS A 497 29.57 -8.86 3.40
N LYS A 498 30.36 -9.92 3.54
CA LYS A 498 31.52 -10.19 2.66
C LYS A 498 31.10 -10.44 1.21
N GLU A 499 30.02 -11.19 1.00
CA GLU A 499 29.49 -11.44 -0.35
C GLU A 499 28.96 -10.15 -1.00
N LEU A 500 28.25 -9.31 -0.25
CA LEU A 500 27.76 -8.02 -0.73
C LEU A 500 28.91 -7.06 -1.08
N ALA A 501 29.93 -6.98 -0.23
CA ALA A 501 31.11 -6.16 -0.50
C ALA A 501 31.85 -6.61 -1.78
N ALA A 502 31.95 -7.93 -2.02
CA ALA A 502 32.54 -8.45 -3.24
C ALA A 502 31.72 -8.10 -4.49
N LYS A 503 30.38 -8.18 -4.41
CA LYS A 503 29.48 -7.79 -5.52
C LYS A 503 29.51 -6.28 -5.79
N GLU A 504 29.66 -5.46 -4.75
CA GLU A 504 29.80 -4.01 -4.90
C GLU A 504 31.09 -3.66 -5.63
N GLU A 505 32.21 -4.30 -5.27
CA GLU A 505 33.49 -4.10 -5.94
C GLU A 505 33.46 -4.54 -7.41
N GLU A 506 32.84 -5.70 -7.70
CA GLU A 506 32.64 -6.16 -9.09
C GLU A 506 31.80 -5.14 -9.91
N SER A 507 30.79 -4.53 -9.27
CA SER A 507 29.95 -3.53 -9.91
C SER A 507 30.71 -2.21 -10.15
N ARG A 508 31.58 -1.79 -9.22
CA ARG A 508 32.46 -0.62 -9.39
C ARG A 508 33.40 -0.78 -10.58
N ILE A 509 34.02 -1.96 -10.72
CA ILE A 509 34.90 -2.27 -11.87
C ILE A 509 34.11 -2.21 -13.19
N LYS A 510 32.88 -2.74 -13.23
CA LYS A 510 32.02 -2.65 -14.41
C LYS A 510 31.67 -1.21 -14.78
N ILE A 511 31.34 -0.37 -13.79
CA ILE A 511 31.06 1.05 -14.01
C ILE A 511 32.28 1.77 -14.59
N GLN A 512 33.46 1.58 -14.01
CA GLN A 512 34.70 2.20 -14.49
C GLN A 512 35.03 1.80 -15.93
N ASN A 513 34.77 0.55 -16.31
CA ASN A 513 34.95 0.09 -17.70
C ASN A 513 33.95 0.74 -18.66
N LEU A 514 32.69 0.91 -18.23
CA LEU A 514 31.67 1.61 -19.03
C LEU A 514 31.98 3.10 -19.19
N GLU A 515 32.48 3.76 -18.14
CA GLU A 515 32.92 5.16 -18.19
C GLU A 515 34.04 5.34 -19.20
N LYS A 516 35.03 4.43 -19.21
CA LYS A 516 36.11 4.44 -20.21
C LYS A 516 35.59 4.26 -21.64
N GLN A 517 34.63 3.36 -21.86
CA GLN A 517 33.98 3.19 -23.18
C GLN A 517 33.16 4.40 -23.61
N LEU A 518 32.64 5.18 -22.66
CA LEU A 518 31.93 6.42 -22.92
C LEU A 518 32.91 7.52 -23.36
N GLU A 519 34.04 7.69 -22.68
CA GLU A 519 35.10 8.62 -23.08
C GLU A 519 35.61 8.32 -24.50
N GLU A 520 35.87 7.04 -24.82
CA GLU A 520 36.27 6.64 -26.17
C GLU A 520 35.23 6.99 -27.24
N LYS A 521 33.93 6.93 -26.90
CA LYS A 521 32.85 7.31 -27.84
C LYS A 521 32.72 8.81 -28.01
N ASP A 522 32.93 9.59 -26.94
CA ASP A 522 32.87 11.04 -27.00
C ASP A 522 34.00 11.60 -27.89
N GLU A 523 35.21 11.03 -27.81
CA GLU A 523 36.31 11.37 -28.73
C GLU A 523 35.97 11.08 -30.21
N ILE A 524 35.26 9.99 -30.48
CA ILE A 524 34.79 9.65 -31.83
C ILE A 524 33.75 10.67 -32.31
N ILE A 525 32.82 11.08 -31.45
CA ILE A 525 31.80 12.08 -31.78
C ILE A 525 32.45 13.42 -32.13
N GLU A 526 33.38 13.91 -31.31
CA GLU A 526 34.11 15.16 -31.58
C GLU A 526 34.89 15.10 -32.92
N THR A 527 35.47 13.93 -33.21
CA THR A 527 36.13 13.69 -34.50
C THR A 527 35.16 13.69 -35.68
N LEU A 528 33.93 13.21 -35.51
CA LEU A 528 32.89 13.21 -36.54
C LEU A 528 32.31 14.62 -36.76
N GLU A 529 32.06 15.36 -35.69
CA GLU A 529 31.58 16.74 -35.75
C GLU A 529 32.57 17.66 -36.46
N SER A 530 33.87 17.51 -36.17
CA SER A 530 34.93 18.27 -36.85
C SER A 530 35.10 17.90 -38.34
N LYS A 531 34.71 16.69 -38.74
CA LYS A 531 34.65 16.29 -40.16
C LYS A 531 33.41 16.83 -40.86
N GLN A 532 32.29 16.90 -40.15
CA GLN A 532 31.02 17.41 -40.68
C GLN A 532 31.07 18.93 -40.89
N SER A 533 31.70 19.69 -39.98
CA SER A 533 31.91 21.13 -40.17
C SER A 533 32.76 21.43 -41.41
N LYS A 534 33.87 20.71 -41.60
CA LYS A 534 34.72 20.81 -42.81
C LYS A 534 34.00 20.42 -44.11
N ALA A 535 32.99 19.54 -44.04
CA ALA A 535 32.17 19.17 -45.20
C ALA A 535 31.12 20.24 -45.53
N ASN A 536 30.56 20.90 -44.51
CA ASN A 536 29.62 22.00 -44.68
C ASN A 536 30.29 23.26 -45.24
N ASP A 537 31.49 23.60 -44.76
CA ASP A 537 32.27 24.76 -45.28
C ASP A 537 32.62 24.59 -46.77
N LYS A 538 32.78 23.34 -47.26
CA LYS A 538 32.98 23.06 -48.69
C LYS A 538 31.69 23.19 -49.51
N ASN A 539 30.53 22.98 -48.90
CA ASN A 539 29.24 23.06 -49.59
C ASN A 539 28.77 24.52 -49.77
N ASP A 540 29.08 25.39 -48.80
CA ASP A 540 28.70 26.81 -48.84
C ASP A 540 29.50 27.64 -49.86
N SER A 541 30.61 27.11 -50.38
CA SER A 541 31.39 27.75 -51.45
C SER A 541 30.83 27.54 -52.88
N VAL A 542 29.74 26.77 -53.05
CA VAL A 542 29.21 26.38 -54.38
C VAL A 542 27.83 26.98 -54.73
N GLN A 543 27.16 27.72 -53.84
CA GLN A 543 25.90 28.42 -54.17
C GLN A 543 26.03 29.92 -53.96
N GLY A 544 26.40 30.62 -55.03
CA GLY A 544 26.40 32.08 -55.08
C GLY A 544 25.05 32.71 -55.45
N PHE A 545 25.12 34.03 -55.58
CA PHE A 545 24.29 34.92 -56.40
C PHE A 545 23.05 35.61 -55.83
N ASP A 546 22.99 36.88 -56.25
CA ASP A 546 22.14 38.00 -55.87
C ASP A 546 20.63 37.77 -55.96
N SER A 547 19.90 38.44 -55.06
CA SER A 547 18.52 38.87 -55.34
C SER A 547 18.14 40.14 -54.57
N THR A 548 18.18 41.27 -55.26
CA THR A 548 17.38 42.46 -54.92
C THR A 548 16.28 42.62 -55.95
N THR A 549 15.02 42.37 -55.56
CA THR A 549 13.80 43.15 -55.89
C THR A 549 12.50 42.39 -55.57
N ASN A 550 11.49 43.16 -55.14
CA ASN A 550 10.06 42.84 -55.02
C ASN A 550 9.56 42.13 -53.75
N LEU A 551 9.39 42.95 -52.71
CA LEU A 551 8.93 42.62 -51.36
C LEU A 551 7.41 42.39 -51.21
N SER A 552 6.60 42.49 -52.27
CA SER A 552 5.14 42.28 -52.19
C SER A 552 4.64 40.93 -52.72
N THR A 553 5.46 40.20 -53.49
CA THR A 553 5.10 38.87 -54.03
C THR A 553 5.58 37.72 -53.13
N LEU A 554 6.57 37.98 -52.28
CA LEU A 554 7.17 36.97 -51.37
C LEU A 554 6.29 36.64 -50.16
N GLN A 555 5.40 37.52 -49.71
CA GLN A 555 4.52 37.21 -48.56
C GLN A 555 3.46 36.16 -48.89
N THR A 556 2.99 36.09 -50.14
CA THR A 556 2.03 35.06 -50.58
C THR A 556 2.73 33.73 -50.85
N ILE A 557 3.97 33.75 -51.37
CA ILE A 557 4.77 32.55 -51.63
C ILE A 557 5.29 31.94 -50.31
N VAL A 558 5.68 32.75 -49.32
CA VAL A 558 6.09 32.25 -47.99
C VAL A 558 4.92 31.58 -47.25
N PHE A 559 3.69 32.05 -47.43
CA PHE A 559 2.51 31.37 -46.87
C PHE A 559 2.23 30.04 -47.55
N TYR A 560 2.36 29.96 -48.89
CA TYR A 560 2.16 28.71 -49.63
C TYR A 560 3.29 27.69 -49.41
N VAL A 561 4.54 28.16 -49.31
CA VAL A 561 5.73 27.33 -49.03
C VAL A 561 5.77 26.87 -47.57
N SER A 562 5.33 27.71 -46.62
CA SER A 562 5.19 27.32 -45.21
C SER A 562 4.08 26.30 -45.01
N TRP A 563 2.94 26.46 -45.69
CA TRP A 563 1.83 25.50 -45.65
C TRP A 563 2.20 24.17 -46.34
N SER A 564 2.86 24.21 -47.50
CA SER A 564 3.35 23.00 -48.17
C SER A 564 4.48 22.31 -47.41
N ASN A 565 5.38 23.05 -46.75
CA ASN A 565 6.44 22.46 -45.91
C ASN A 565 5.90 21.88 -44.60
N ASN A 566 4.81 22.42 -44.03
CA ASN A 566 4.14 21.81 -42.88
C ASN A 566 3.46 20.48 -43.26
N ILE A 567 2.84 20.41 -44.44
CA ILE A 567 2.27 19.17 -44.98
C ILE A 567 3.38 18.16 -45.32
N LEU A 568 4.50 18.61 -45.89
CA LEU A 568 5.64 17.76 -46.24
C LEU A 568 6.42 17.28 -45.01
N MET A 569 6.53 18.10 -43.95
CA MET A 569 7.12 17.69 -42.66
C MET A 569 6.24 16.72 -41.90
N ASN A 570 4.92 16.88 -41.94
CA ASN A 570 4.00 15.89 -41.39
C ASN A 570 4.05 14.57 -42.18
N ALA A 571 4.15 14.62 -43.52
CA ALA A 571 4.33 13.43 -44.34
C ALA A 571 5.68 12.73 -44.08
N ARG A 572 6.78 13.46 -43.91
CA ARG A 572 8.09 12.89 -43.54
C ARG A 572 8.11 12.29 -42.15
N THR A 573 7.44 12.92 -41.19
CA THR A 573 7.32 12.40 -39.81
C THR A 573 6.48 11.14 -39.79
N VAL A 574 5.34 11.12 -40.51
CA VAL A 574 4.50 9.92 -40.66
C VAL A 574 5.26 8.80 -41.40
N LEU A 575 6.00 9.11 -42.46
CA LEU A 575 6.83 8.14 -43.18
C LEU A 575 7.95 7.58 -42.29
N SER A 576 8.59 8.42 -41.46
CA SER A 576 9.61 7.99 -40.50
C SER A 576 9.02 7.07 -39.43
N ILE A 577 7.82 7.38 -38.91
CA ILE A 577 7.09 6.53 -37.96
C ILE A 577 6.74 5.19 -38.61
N ILE A 578 6.22 5.19 -39.85
CA ILE A 578 5.89 3.95 -40.58
C ILE A 578 7.13 3.09 -40.83
N ILE A 579 8.26 3.69 -41.23
CA ILE A 579 9.53 2.97 -41.41
C ILE A 579 10.03 2.39 -40.08
N THR A 580 9.89 3.14 -38.99
CA THR A 580 10.32 2.71 -37.65
C THR A 580 9.46 1.55 -37.14
N ILE A 581 8.14 1.63 -37.30
CA ILE A 581 7.21 0.54 -36.98
C ILE A 581 7.53 -0.69 -37.85
N GLY A 582 7.76 -0.51 -39.14
CA GLY A 582 8.14 -1.60 -40.05
C GLY A 582 9.43 -2.31 -39.61
N ARG A 583 10.44 -1.56 -39.15
CA ARG A 583 11.69 -2.12 -38.60
C ARG A 583 11.47 -2.89 -37.30
N ILE A 584 10.63 -2.38 -36.39
CA ILE A 584 10.30 -3.06 -35.14
C ILE A 584 9.55 -4.38 -35.43
N VAL A 585 8.56 -4.35 -36.32
CA VAL A 585 7.81 -5.55 -36.72
C VAL A 585 8.72 -6.58 -37.37
N ALA A 586 9.65 -6.16 -38.25
CA ALA A 586 10.62 -7.06 -38.85
C ALA A 586 11.56 -7.68 -37.80
N ALA A 587 12.02 -6.92 -36.81
CA ALA A 587 12.89 -7.42 -35.74
C ALA A 587 12.16 -8.43 -34.82
N ILE A 588 10.91 -8.15 -34.46
CA ILE A 588 10.05 -9.08 -33.70
C ILE A 588 9.80 -10.35 -34.50
N PHE A 589 9.56 -10.23 -35.81
CA PHE A 589 9.32 -11.38 -36.66
C PHE A 589 10.59 -12.24 -36.83
N LEU A 590 11.76 -11.63 -37.00
CA LEU A 590 13.04 -12.35 -37.08
C LEU A 590 13.37 -13.09 -35.79
N THR A 591 13.09 -12.49 -34.62
CA THR A 591 13.29 -13.15 -33.32
C THR A 591 12.33 -14.30 -33.10
N ILE A 592 11.08 -14.19 -33.56
CA ILE A 592 10.12 -15.31 -33.55
C ILE A 592 10.57 -16.41 -34.52
N LEU A 593 11.07 -16.04 -35.70
CA LEU A 593 11.56 -16.99 -36.70
C LEU A 593 12.78 -17.77 -36.20
N ASP A 594 13.73 -17.09 -35.55
CA ASP A 594 14.91 -17.72 -34.93
C ASP A 594 14.48 -18.69 -33.81
N ALA A 595 13.54 -18.29 -32.96
CA ALA A 595 12.99 -19.16 -31.92
C ALA A 595 12.27 -20.39 -32.52
N PHE A 596 11.58 -20.22 -33.65
CA PHE A 596 10.84 -21.28 -34.33
C PHE A 596 11.77 -22.25 -35.07
N ILE A 597 12.80 -21.75 -35.74
CA ILE A 597 13.84 -22.56 -36.40
C ILE A 597 14.59 -23.39 -35.35
N TYR A 598 14.94 -22.78 -34.21
CA TYR A 598 15.62 -23.47 -33.11
C TYR A 598 14.75 -24.58 -32.48
N SER A 599 13.42 -24.39 -32.47
CA SER A 599 12.50 -25.32 -31.79
C SER A 599 12.04 -26.51 -32.64
N PHE A 600 12.04 -26.40 -33.98
CA PHE A 600 11.35 -27.38 -34.83
C PHE A 600 12.21 -28.04 -35.92
N ASN A 601 13.49 -27.69 -36.08
CA ASN A 601 14.43 -28.34 -37.01
C ASN A 601 13.85 -28.55 -38.44
N VAL A 602 13.15 -27.54 -38.95
CA VAL A 602 12.39 -27.60 -40.21
C VAL A 602 13.29 -27.24 -41.39
N THR A 603 13.17 -27.97 -42.50
CA THR A 603 13.95 -27.71 -43.72
C THR A 603 13.59 -26.37 -44.39
N PRO A 604 14.58 -25.63 -44.93
CA PRO A 604 14.39 -24.27 -45.49
C PRO A 604 13.32 -24.16 -46.58
N ALA A 605 13.06 -25.23 -47.33
CA ALA A 605 12.10 -25.24 -48.43
C ALA A 605 10.63 -25.07 -47.98
N VAL A 606 10.27 -25.57 -46.79
CA VAL A 606 8.90 -25.44 -46.24
C VAL A 606 8.65 -24.01 -45.72
N LEU A 607 9.70 -23.36 -45.21
CA LEU A 607 9.65 -21.97 -44.74
C LEU A 607 9.49 -20.98 -45.89
N ILE A 608 10.08 -21.23 -47.06
CA ILE A 608 9.98 -20.32 -48.23
C ILE A 608 8.56 -20.29 -48.80
N VAL A 609 7.87 -21.43 -48.88
CA VAL A 609 6.48 -21.49 -49.38
C VAL A 609 5.51 -20.84 -48.39
N SER A 610 5.72 -21.06 -47.09
CA SER A 610 4.92 -20.41 -46.04
C SER A 610 5.17 -18.88 -46.00
N TRP A 611 6.42 -18.46 -46.23
CA TRP A 611 6.81 -17.05 -46.34
C TRP A 611 6.14 -16.34 -47.52
N ALA A 612 6.13 -16.94 -48.71
CA ALA A 612 5.46 -16.37 -49.88
C ALA A 612 3.96 -16.17 -49.64
N THR A 613 3.32 -17.14 -48.97
CA THR A 613 1.89 -17.11 -48.67
C THR A 613 1.55 -16.05 -47.60
N MET A 614 2.36 -15.94 -46.55
CA MET A 614 2.19 -14.91 -45.51
C MET A 614 2.51 -13.51 -46.01
N ALA A 615 3.53 -13.35 -46.85
CA ALA A 615 3.84 -12.07 -47.50
C ALA A 615 2.69 -11.61 -48.40
N GLN A 616 2.07 -12.53 -49.13
CA GLN A 616 0.92 -12.22 -49.98
C GLN A 616 -0.31 -11.82 -49.16
N CYS A 617 -0.58 -12.49 -48.04
CA CYS A 617 -1.61 -12.06 -47.08
C CYS A 617 -1.33 -10.69 -46.45
N GLY A 618 -0.09 -10.43 -46.04
CA GLY A 618 0.31 -9.14 -45.46
C GLY A 618 0.17 -7.98 -46.45
N ILE A 619 0.56 -8.20 -47.71
CA ILE A 619 0.36 -7.22 -48.79
C ILE A 619 -1.14 -6.94 -49.00
N GLN A 620 -1.99 -7.97 -48.94
CA GLN A 620 -3.44 -7.83 -49.09
C GLN A 620 -4.04 -6.96 -47.98
N VAL A 621 -3.67 -7.20 -46.72
CA VAL A 621 -4.15 -6.43 -45.55
C VAL A 621 -3.71 -4.96 -45.64
N VAL A 622 -2.45 -4.71 -46.03
CA VAL A 622 -1.95 -3.34 -46.21
C VAL A 622 -2.66 -2.64 -47.37
N GLN A 623 -2.94 -3.34 -48.47
CA GLN A 623 -3.72 -2.80 -49.59
C GLN A 623 -5.14 -2.41 -49.19
N ASP A 624 -5.81 -3.23 -48.39
CA ASP A 624 -7.19 -2.97 -47.97
C ASP A 624 -7.26 -1.82 -46.96
N GLU A 625 -6.30 -1.69 -46.06
CA GLU A 625 -6.26 -0.57 -45.12
C GLU A 625 -5.84 0.75 -45.81
N TRP A 626 -4.99 0.69 -46.83
CA TRP A 626 -4.69 1.85 -47.68
C TRP A 626 -5.89 2.31 -48.52
N LYS A 627 -6.72 1.37 -49.03
CA LYS A 627 -7.99 1.73 -49.69
C LYS A 627 -8.94 2.40 -48.70
N ARG A 628 -8.96 1.93 -47.44
CA ARG A 628 -9.79 2.49 -46.37
C ARG A 628 -9.40 3.93 -46.06
N ILE A 629 -8.10 4.17 -45.86
CA ILE A 629 -7.52 5.50 -45.63
C ILE A 629 -7.77 6.42 -46.85
N GLY A 630 -7.55 5.92 -48.08
CA GLY A 630 -7.82 6.69 -49.29
C GLY A 630 -9.27 7.15 -49.44
N SER A 631 -10.23 6.36 -48.94
CA SER A 631 -11.66 6.73 -48.94
C SER A 631 -12.00 7.84 -47.94
N VAL A 632 -11.31 7.88 -46.79
CA VAL A 632 -11.50 8.91 -45.76
C VAL A 632 -10.96 10.27 -46.23
N PHE A 633 -9.95 10.28 -47.11
CA PHE A 633 -9.31 11.50 -47.61
C PHE A 633 -9.72 11.91 -49.03
N GLY A 634 -10.72 11.26 -49.63
CA GLY A 634 -11.28 11.67 -50.94
C GLY A 634 -10.31 11.55 -52.13
N LEU A 635 -9.28 10.69 -52.05
CA LEU A 635 -8.29 10.53 -53.11
C LEU A 635 -8.86 9.70 -54.27
N LYS A 636 -8.72 10.19 -55.51
CA LYS A 636 -9.13 9.44 -56.72
C LYS A 636 -8.34 8.12 -56.80
N LYS A 637 -9.07 7.02 -57.07
CA LYS A 637 -8.60 5.62 -57.12
C LYS A 637 -7.29 5.42 -57.91
N THR A 638 -7.08 6.20 -58.96
CA THR A 638 -5.89 6.15 -59.83
C THR A 638 -4.61 6.66 -59.18
N ASN A 639 -4.67 7.62 -58.25
CA ASN A 639 -3.47 8.17 -57.59
C ASN A 639 -2.93 7.25 -56.50
N VAL A 640 -3.82 6.51 -55.83
CA VAL A 640 -3.46 5.56 -54.76
C VAL A 640 -2.71 4.35 -55.33
N HIS A 641 -3.13 3.86 -56.49
CA HIS A 641 -2.50 2.69 -57.14
C HIS A 641 -1.09 3.00 -57.66
N VAL A 642 -0.84 4.21 -58.15
CA VAL A 642 0.48 4.63 -58.67
C VAL A 642 1.48 4.85 -57.52
N LEU A 643 1.06 5.48 -56.42
CA LEU A 643 1.91 5.70 -55.23
C LEU A 643 2.28 4.39 -54.52
N PHE A 644 1.36 3.42 -54.50
CA PHE A 644 1.62 2.10 -53.92
C PHE A 644 2.59 1.27 -54.77
N ASN A 645 2.42 1.27 -56.09
CA ASN A 645 3.29 0.53 -57.01
C ASN A 645 4.71 1.12 -57.09
N LEU A 646 4.87 2.45 -56.99
CA LEU A 646 6.20 3.08 -56.93
C LEU A 646 6.96 2.72 -55.65
N ASN A 647 6.28 2.66 -54.50
CA ASN A 647 6.91 2.34 -53.21
C ASN A 647 7.29 0.86 -53.10
N ILE A 648 6.47 -0.04 -53.63
CA ILE A 648 6.81 -1.47 -53.69
C ILE A 648 7.99 -1.70 -54.65
N GLY A 649 8.02 -1.01 -55.80
CA GLY A 649 9.15 -1.06 -56.73
C GLY A 649 10.47 -0.61 -56.08
N LEU A 650 10.47 0.49 -55.33
CA LEU A 650 11.64 0.97 -54.59
C LEU A 650 12.06 0.04 -53.44
N PHE A 651 11.10 -0.61 -52.78
CA PHE A 651 11.36 -1.55 -51.69
C PHE A 651 12.05 -2.82 -52.20
N PHE A 652 11.57 -3.41 -53.29
CA PHE A 652 12.21 -4.58 -53.91
C PHE A 652 13.54 -4.25 -54.58
N TYR A 653 13.70 -3.04 -55.15
CA TYR A 653 14.98 -2.58 -55.70
C TYR A 653 16.07 -2.48 -54.60
N ASN A 654 15.73 -1.95 -53.42
CA ASN A 654 16.67 -1.84 -52.30
C ASN A 654 17.03 -3.20 -51.66
N ILE A 655 16.10 -4.16 -51.63
CA ILE A 655 16.40 -5.53 -51.18
C ILE A 655 17.29 -6.25 -52.19
N GLY A 656 17.07 -6.03 -53.50
CA GLY A 656 17.93 -6.57 -54.57
C GLY A 656 19.37 -6.05 -54.52
N SER A 657 19.57 -4.76 -54.21
CA SER A 657 20.93 -4.20 -54.04
C SER A 657 21.63 -4.64 -52.76
N SER A 658 20.89 -4.99 -51.70
CA SER A 658 21.44 -5.47 -50.43
C SER A 658 21.87 -6.94 -50.44
N MET A 659 21.37 -7.75 -51.39
CA MET A 659 21.73 -9.16 -51.54
C MET A 659 22.79 -9.41 -52.63
N GLY A 660 23.33 -8.33 -53.22
CA GLY A 660 24.40 -8.36 -54.23
C GLY A 660 25.83 -8.36 -53.68
N THR A 661 26.02 -8.71 -52.40
CA THR A 661 27.33 -8.97 -51.78
C THR A 661 27.17 -10.07 -50.73
N THR A 662 27.07 -11.30 -51.20
CA THR A 662 27.46 -12.51 -50.43
C THR A 662 28.93 -12.77 -50.63
#